data_AF-A0A6M2A807-F1
#
_entry.id   AF-A0A6M2A807-F1
#
_cell.length_a   1.000
_cell.length_b   1.000
_cell.length_c   1.000
_cell.angle_alpha   90.00
_cell.angle_beta   90.00
_cell.angle_gamma   90.00
#
_symmetry.space_group_name_H-M   'P 1'
#
loop_
_entity.id
_entity.type
_entity.pdbx_description
1 polymer ?
#
loop_
_entity_poly.entity_id
_entity_poly.type
_entity_poly.pdbx_seq_one_letter_code
_entity_poly.pdbx_strand_id
1 'polypeptide(L)'
;TFPISLIYFEDNQAYKISGNGLGLDQITLDAKPSSNALVLFDDIDASNPYAIYNVQTNKLEYLDHLTQFEDYAVARYPVAADTERELKEEKYYVLENPYIQLVFSNLNGALAEINLPFQSESHPNSVVKEIGFDRTIAKDYPYNDTFPQNPYYTAGSKEKPLEPHKGGYYPLIRRDILSYGGLTHVDINPHYYALNVFQKDRAPDLVKYTLKRFEKDLIEFELVEGNRRITKTFTLPTNPDDRPYTFDLDLKVEGDARNLFLSLGIPEVELISGSFMPSLKYRYTRNQKSKIEEIKPPKTETKFSHVTADWYSNGNGFFGIILDPLDKNIPGLNVHPVSGEIVPTRLSIIDAQFNRYPVDKYPGYAMHTPVLPKPGVTKYRVFAGPFDKNTLETVDLSFVDPMTGGNPEFSEVKSNYGWFSFISKPFAKFLLVIMNFFHTITGSWGISIILLTIVLRLLLYPLNNWSMKSTAKLQKVAPKIKEIQEKYKKDPKRVQLETMNLYRREGANPFGGCLPLLIQLPFMFGMLDLLKSSFQLRGAPFIPGWINDLAAPDVLFNWNYPIPFIGTSFHLLPIFLGVIMYFQQKFVSIASAKSPTTDQQKQQRFMGNMMTIFFTVIFYKFPSGLNIYWISSMSLGILQQWLVNKRIAAKKK
;
A
#
# COMPACT_ATOMS: atom_id res chain seq x y z
N THR A 1 33.65 50.93 4.75
CA THR A 1 34.37 49.84 5.46
C THR A 1 33.47 49.33 6.55
N PHE A 2 32.61 48.36 6.23
CA PHE A 2 31.85 47.62 7.24
C PHE A 2 32.68 46.39 7.63
N PRO A 3 32.76 46.02 8.92
CA PRO A 3 33.32 44.74 9.31
C PRO A 3 32.37 43.66 8.79
N ILE A 4 32.87 42.83 7.89
CA ILE A 4 32.13 41.70 7.32
C ILE A 4 32.75 40.44 7.91
N SER A 5 31.91 39.52 8.36
CA SER A 5 32.31 38.22 8.84
C SER A 5 31.88 37.13 7.89
N LEU A 6 32.82 36.26 7.53
CA LEU A 6 32.61 35.17 6.58
C LEU A 6 32.43 33.87 7.35
N ILE A 7 31.27 33.23 7.21
CA ILE A 7 31.00 31.92 7.84
C ILE A 7 31.11 30.85 6.76
N TYR A 8 32.02 29.90 6.95
CA TYR A 8 32.14 28.74 6.09
C TYR A 8 32.03 27.45 6.90
N PHE A 9 31.55 26.39 6.25
CA PHE A 9 31.30 25.10 6.87
C PHE A 9 32.30 24.09 6.32
N GLU A 10 33.05 23.44 7.21
CA GLU A 10 34.04 22.41 6.89
C GLU A 10 33.96 21.33 7.99
N ASP A 11 34.02 20.05 7.63
CA ASP A 11 34.03 18.92 8.58
C ASP A 11 33.00 18.97 9.73
N ASN A 12 31.74 19.29 9.43
CA ASN A 12 30.64 19.42 10.40
C ASN A 12 30.82 20.54 11.46
N GLN A 13 31.67 21.52 11.20
CA GLN A 13 31.93 22.67 12.07
C GLN A 13 31.69 23.99 11.32
N ALA A 14 31.19 25.01 12.03
CA ALA A 14 31.00 26.36 11.47
C ALA A 14 32.15 27.27 11.92
N TYR A 15 32.82 27.89 10.96
CA TYR A 15 33.99 28.74 11.18
C TYR A 15 33.66 30.18 10.80
N LYS A 16 33.84 31.12 11.72
CA LYS A 16 33.66 32.56 11.47
C LYS A 16 35.02 33.23 11.29
N ILE A 17 35.21 33.88 10.13
CA ILE A 17 36.36 34.73 9.83
C ILE A 17 35.92 36.18 9.98
N SER A 18 36.36 36.86 11.03
CA SER A 18 36.02 38.27 11.26
C SER A 18 37.01 39.18 10.54
N GLY A 19 36.51 40.22 9.86
CA GLY A 19 37.27 41.11 8.96
C GLY A 19 38.46 41.90 9.54
N ASN A 20 38.83 41.68 10.80
CA ASN A 20 39.99 42.33 11.46
C ASN A 20 41.24 41.44 11.55
N GLY A 21 41.28 40.33 10.81
CA GLY A 21 42.54 39.70 10.39
C GLY A 21 43.24 38.76 11.38
N LEU A 22 42.72 38.49 12.58
CA LEU A 22 43.34 37.54 13.52
C LEU A 22 42.26 36.83 14.36
N GLY A 23 41.80 35.66 13.90
CA GLY A 23 40.99 34.73 14.70
C GLY A 23 40.02 33.87 13.87
N LEU A 24 40.21 32.55 13.93
CA LEU A 24 39.21 31.54 13.55
C LEU A 24 38.45 31.17 14.84
N ASP A 25 37.21 31.63 14.98
CA ASP A 25 36.37 31.24 16.11
C ASP A 25 35.35 30.17 15.67
N GLN A 26 35.31 29.09 16.44
CA GLN A 26 34.39 27.96 16.24
C GLN A 26 33.03 28.29 16.87
N ILE A 27 31.95 28.21 16.10
CA ILE A 27 30.60 28.52 16.58
C ILE A 27 29.77 27.24 16.69
N THR A 28 29.17 27.00 17.85
CA THR A 28 28.24 25.89 18.07
C THR A 28 26.84 26.31 17.64
N LEU A 29 26.25 25.62 16.65
CA LEU A 29 24.87 25.83 16.21
C LEU A 29 23.95 24.76 16.81
N ASP A 30 22.77 25.16 17.27
CA ASP A 30 21.77 24.28 17.90
C ASP A 30 21.05 23.33 16.90
N ALA A 31 21.23 23.52 15.59
CA ALA A 31 20.70 22.64 14.55
C ALA A 31 21.68 22.50 13.36
N LYS A 32 21.85 21.27 12.87
CA LYS A 32 22.77 20.93 11.76
C LYS A 32 22.24 21.47 10.41
N PRO A 33 22.98 22.32 9.70
CA PRO A 33 22.63 22.70 8.32
C PRO A 33 23.01 21.58 7.34
N SER A 34 22.21 21.40 6.28
CA SER A 34 22.28 20.28 5.33
C SER A 34 22.85 20.63 3.94
N SER A 35 23.56 21.75 3.80
CA SER A 35 24.14 22.20 2.52
C SER A 35 25.35 23.14 2.67
N ASN A 36 26.27 23.14 1.70
CA ASN A 36 27.36 24.11 1.58
C ASN A 36 26.88 25.38 0.85
N ALA A 37 26.62 26.45 1.59
CA ALA A 37 26.36 27.78 1.04
C ALA A 37 27.22 28.80 1.78
N LEU A 38 27.85 29.72 1.04
CA LEU A 38 28.59 30.84 1.63
C LEU A 38 27.61 32.01 1.80
N VAL A 39 27.29 32.33 3.05
CA VAL A 39 26.31 33.36 3.42
C VAL A 39 27.00 34.43 4.24
N LEU A 40 26.93 35.67 3.77
CA LEU A 40 27.48 36.83 4.48
C LEU A 40 26.45 37.35 5.47
N PHE A 41 26.86 37.56 6.71
CA PHE A 41 26.05 38.16 7.76
C PHE A 41 26.59 39.55 8.13
N ASP A 42 25.69 40.45 8.55
CA ASP A 42 26.07 41.71 9.17
C ASP A 42 26.59 41.42 10.58
N ASP A 43 27.75 41.97 10.95
CA ASP A 43 28.35 41.77 12.27
C ASP A 43 27.55 42.44 13.41
N ILE A 44 26.62 43.34 13.07
CA ILE A 44 25.76 44.02 14.06
C ILE A 44 24.51 43.18 14.40
N ASP A 45 24.01 42.38 13.44
CA ASP A 45 22.84 41.53 13.63
C ASP A 45 23.01 40.20 12.87
N ALA A 46 23.60 39.21 13.55
CA ALA A 46 23.92 37.89 13.00
C ALA A 46 22.68 37.05 12.61
N SER A 47 21.47 37.58 12.77
CA SER A 47 20.22 36.88 12.49
C SER A 47 19.70 37.06 11.06
N ASN A 48 20.20 38.06 10.30
CA ASN A 48 19.77 38.32 8.92
C ASN A 48 20.94 38.23 7.92
N PRO A 49 20.88 37.33 6.93
CA PRO A 49 21.90 37.22 5.90
C PRO A 49 21.82 38.39 4.90
N TYR A 50 22.98 38.96 4.57
CA TYR A 50 23.12 40.15 3.71
C TYR A 50 23.32 39.79 2.23
N ALA A 51 24.06 38.73 1.94
CA ALA A 51 24.32 38.27 0.58
C ALA A 51 24.65 36.77 0.53
N ILE A 52 24.37 36.15 -0.61
CA ILE A 52 24.69 34.74 -0.90
C ILE A 52 25.69 34.70 -2.06
N TYR A 53 26.71 33.86 -1.95
CA TYR A 53 27.64 33.59 -3.04
C TYR A 53 27.08 32.53 -3.98
N ASN A 54 26.83 32.88 -5.24
CA ASN A 54 26.39 31.93 -6.25
C ASN A 54 27.61 31.24 -6.89
N VAL A 55 27.74 29.93 -6.63
CA VAL A 55 28.88 29.12 -7.07
C VAL A 55 28.86 28.85 -8.59
N GLN A 56 27.68 28.85 -9.22
CA GLN A 56 27.56 28.64 -10.67
C GLN A 56 27.96 29.88 -11.47
N THR A 57 27.64 31.07 -10.98
CA THR A 57 27.95 32.35 -11.65
C THR A 57 29.23 33.00 -11.13
N ASN A 58 29.80 32.49 -10.04
CA ASN A 58 31.00 32.98 -9.37
C ASN A 58 30.89 34.46 -8.93
N LYS A 59 29.69 34.86 -8.45
CA LYS A 59 29.36 36.22 -8.03
C LYS A 59 28.67 36.25 -6.66
N LEU A 60 28.87 37.35 -5.94
CA LEU A 60 28.18 37.64 -4.69
C LEU A 60 26.90 38.43 -5.00
N GLU A 61 25.75 37.94 -4.53
CA GLU A 61 24.44 38.55 -4.81
C GLU A 61 23.71 38.89 -3.51
N TYR A 62 23.25 40.15 -3.40
CA TYR A 62 22.61 40.68 -2.19
C TYR A 62 21.17 40.20 -2.05
N LEU A 63 20.75 39.87 -0.83
CA LEU A 63 19.42 39.28 -0.56
C LEU A 63 18.28 40.19 -1.02
N ASP A 64 18.47 41.51 -0.92
CA ASP A 64 17.50 42.54 -1.25
C ASP A 64 17.16 42.60 -2.75
N HIS A 65 17.97 41.94 -3.59
CA HIS A 65 17.81 41.85 -5.04
C HIS A 65 17.34 40.46 -5.51
N LEU A 66 17.13 39.51 -4.59
CA LEU A 66 16.68 38.16 -4.93
C LEU A 66 15.16 38.12 -5.12
N THR A 67 14.72 37.96 -6.38
CA THR A 67 13.29 37.87 -6.70
C THR A 67 12.73 36.45 -6.70
N GLN A 68 13.58 35.41 -6.79
CA GLN A 68 13.19 33.99 -6.76
C GLN A 68 14.26 33.13 -6.07
N PHE A 69 13.91 32.48 -4.95
CA PHE A 69 14.83 31.62 -4.18
C PHE A 69 15.16 30.29 -4.88
N GLU A 70 14.33 29.87 -5.84
CA GLU A 70 14.41 28.57 -6.51
C GLU A 70 15.66 28.42 -7.39
N ASP A 71 16.19 29.53 -7.93
CA ASP A 71 17.41 29.55 -8.76
C ASP A 71 18.71 29.43 -7.95
N TYR A 72 18.63 29.58 -6.62
CA TYR A 72 19.75 29.54 -5.67
C TYR A 72 19.73 28.29 -4.79
N ALA A 73 18.68 27.48 -4.89
CA ALA A 73 18.66 26.15 -4.30
C ALA A 73 19.60 25.26 -5.12
N VAL A 74 20.86 25.18 -4.69
CA VAL A 74 21.80 24.20 -5.23
C VAL A 74 21.15 22.83 -5.07
N ALA A 75 21.08 22.08 -6.17
CA ALA A 75 20.66 20.69 -6.18
C ALA A 75 21.29 19.96 -4.99
N ARG A 76 20.52 19.10 -4.30
CA ARG A 76 21.06 18.19 -3.28
C ARG A 76 22.17 17.37 -3.93
N TYR A 77 23.42 17.80 -3.79
CA TYR A 77 24.54 16.98 -4.15
C TYR A 77 24.67 15.89 -3.08
N PRO A 78 24.83 14.62 -3.50
CA PRO A 78 25.13 13.54 -2.57
C PRO A 78 26.42 13.86 -1.82
N VAL A 79 26.51 13.37 -0.59
CA VAL A 79 27.69 13.47 0.29
C VAL A 79 28.97 13.25 -0.51
N ALA A 80 29.96 14.14 -0.31
CA ALA A 80 31.20 14.23 -1.06
C ALA A 80 31.90 12.87 -1.23
N ALA A 81 32.24 12.57 -2.49
CA ALA A 81 32.70 11.26 -2.97
C ALA A 81 34.24 11.06 -2.95
N ASP A 82 35.04 11.87 -2.24
CA ASP A 82 36.51 11.87 -2.45
C ASP A 82 37.38 11.56 -1.22
N THR A 83 36.81 11.17 -0.07
CA THR A 83 37.63 10.67 1.07
C THR A 83 37.25 9.28 1.58
N GLU A 84 36.22 8.63 1.01
CA GLU A 84 35.82 7.25 1.32
C GLU A 84 35.87 6.31 0.10
N ARG A 85 36.49 6.70 -1.02
CA ARG A 85 36.56 5.86 -2.24
C ARG A 85 37.37 4.56 -2.11
N GLU A 86 38.04 4.34 -0.98
CA GLU A 86 38.60 3.02 -0.61
C GLU A 86 37.61 2.12 0.15
N LEU A 87 36.41 2.61 0.52
CA LEU A 87 35.26 1.76 0.84
C LEU A 87 34.66 1.18 -0.45
N LYS A 88 35.40 0.20 -1.00
CA LYS A 88 34.91 -1.07 -1.54
C LYS A 88 33.71 -1.00 -2.49
N GLU A 89 33.98 -1.04 -3.80
CA GLU A 89 33.05 -1.39 -4.89
C GLU A 89 32.00 -2.43 -4.43
N GLU A 90 30.74 -1.97 -4.33
CA GLU A 90 29.57 -2.81 -4.08
C GLU A 90 29.31 -3.68 -5.30
N LYS A 91 29.06 -4.97 -5.08
CA LYS A 91 28.83 -5.96 -6.14
C LYS A 91 27.53 -6.68 -5.89
N TYR A 92 26.73 -6.79 -6.94
CA TYR A 92 25.42 -7.44 -6.91
C TYR A 92 25.48 -8.84 -7.52
N TYR A 93 24.85 -9.81 -6.88
CA TYR A 93 24.80 -11.21 -7.31
C TYR A 93 23.35 -11.67 -7.38
N VAL A 94 23.00 -12.40 -8.43
CA VAL A 94 21.62 -12.85 -8.65
C VAL A 94 21.50 -14.36 -8.48
N LEU A 95 20.54 -14.76 -7.65
CA LEU A 95 19.93 -16.10 -7.68
C LEU A 95 18.52 -15.98 -8.23
N GLU A 96 18.15 -16.86 -9.16
CA GLU A 96 16.82 -16.81 -9.77
C GLU A 96 16.25 -18.19 -10.10
N ASN A 97 14.92 -18.25 -10.12
CA ASN A 97 14.14 -19.34 -10.66
C ASN A 97 12.88 -18.76 -11.35
N PRO A 98 11.97 -19.59 -11.92
CA PRO A 98 10.80 -19.09 -12.63
C PRO A 98 9.82 -18.20 -11.82
N TYR A 99 9.93 -18.17 -10.48
CA TYR A 99 9.03 -17.43 -9.59
C TYR A 99 9.67 -16.20 -8.94
N ILE A 100 10.98 -16.19 -8.73
CA ILE A 100 11.64 -15.15 -7.95
C ILE A 100 13.07 -14.91 -8.43
N GLN A 101 13.48 -13.65 -8.42
CA GLN A 101 14.84 -13.21 -8.67
C GLN A 101 15.33 -12.43 -7.44
N LEU A 102 16.42 -12.89 -6.82
CA LEU A 102 16.98 -12.39 -5.57
C LEU A 102 18.33 -11.71 -5.87
N VAL A 103 18.47 -10.44 -5.49
CA VAL A 103 19.68 -9.65 -5.71
C VAL A 103 20.40 -9.42 -4.39
N PHE A 104 21.59 -9.99 -4.27
CA PHE A 104 22.41 -9.90 -3.08
C PHE A 104 23.53 -8.90 -3.26
N SER A 105 23.78 -8.08 -2.25
CA SER A 105 24.96 -7.22 -2.16
C SER A 105 26.07 -7.90 -1.35
N ASN A 106 27.33 -7.72 -1.77
CA ASN A 106 28.48 -8.05 -0.93
C ASN A 106 28.61 -7.14 0.30
N LEU A 107 27.98 -5.96 0.29
CA LEU A 107 27.85 -5.14 1.49
C LEU A 107 26.77 -5.76 2.37
N ASN A 108 27.14 -6.01 3.63
CA ASN A 108 26.37 -6.70 4.64
C ASN A 108 25.90 -8.13 4.28
N GLY A 109 26.28 -8.66 3.11
CA GLY A 109 25.82 -9.98 2.63
C GLY A 109 24.29 -10.05 2.67
N ALA A 110 23.63 -9.00 2.19
CA ALA A 110 22.21 -8.74 2.39
C ALA A 110 21.45 -8.70 1.05
N LEU A 111 20.13 -8.86 1.14
CA LEU A 111 19.23 -8.90 -0.01
C LEU A 111 18.78 -7.47 -0.36
N ALA A 112 19.37 -6.94 -1.43
CA ALA A 112 19.17 -5.57 -1.90
C ALA A 112 17.86 -5.42 -2.69
N GLU A 113 17.51 -6.42 -3.51
CA GLU A 113 16.27 -6.41 -4.30
C GLU A 113 15.65 -7.80 -4.36
N ILE A 114 14.32 -7.82 -4.55
CA ILE A 114 13.55 -9.04 -4.80
C ILE A 114 12.57 -8.74 -5.92
N ASN A 115 12.70 -9.40 -7.05
CA ASN A 115 11.84 -9.17 -8.22
C ASN A 115 11.03 -10.42 -8.53
N LEU A 116 9.78 -10.20 -8.95
CA LEU A 116 8.80 -11.25 -9.17
C LEU A 116 8.39 -11.21 -10.66
N PRO A 117 8.68 -12.24 -11.47
CA PRO A 117 8.29 -12.22 -12.88
C PRO A 117 6.79 -12.01 -13.05
N PHE A 118 6.36 -11.21 -14.03
CA PHE A 118 4.93 -11.08 -14.35
C PHE A 118 4.40 -12.36 -15.02
N GLN A 119 3.14 -12.66 -14.75
CA GLN A 119 2.38 -13.68 -15.48
C GLN A 119 2.42 -13.37 -16.98
N SER A 120 3.03 -14.27 -17.74
CA SER A 120 3.31 -14.12 -19.18
C SER A 120 3.44 -15.49 -19.82
N GLU A 121 3.52 -15.56 -21.15
CA GLU A 121 3.80 -16.83 -21.85
C GLU A 121 5.15 -17.43 -21.43
N SER A 122 6.15 -16.59 -21.14
CA SER A 122 7.45 -16.99 -20.60
C SER A 122 7.42 -17.42 -19.13
N HIS A 123 6.43 -16.96 -18.36
CA HIS A 123 6.30 -17.24 -16.93
C HIS A 123 4.83 -17.64 -16.61
N PRO A 124 4.36 -18.78 -17.13
CA PRO A 124 2.95 -19.17 -17.01
C PRO A 124 2.53 -19.47 -15.57
N ASN A 125 3.50 -19.83 -14.72
CA ASN A 125 3.26 -20.19 -13.32
C ASN A 125 3.27 -18.96 -12.38
N SER A 126 3.68 -17.78 -12.85
CA SER A 126 3.57 -16.58 -12.05
C SER A 126 2.10 -16.17 -11.90
N VAL A 127 1.72 -15.76 -10.70
CA VAL A 127 0.39 -15.20 -10.40
C VAL A 127 0.40 -13.67 -10.41
N VAL A 128 1.58 -13.05 -10.55
CA VAL A 128 1.77 -11.61 -10.42
C VAL A 128 1.36 -10.90 -11.71
N LYS A 129 0.36 -10.03 -11.62
CA LYS A 129 -0.15 -9.26 -12.78
C LYS A 129 0.39 -7.85 -12.79
N GLU A 130 0.64 -7.34 -13.99
CA GLU A 130 1.03 -5.95 -14.23
C GLU A 130 -0.15 -4.98 -13.98
N ILE A 131 0.07 -3.96 -13.15
CA ILE A 131 -0.95 -2.94 -12.83
C ILE A 131 -0.65 -1.59 -13.51
N GLY A 132 -1.55 -0.62 -13.34
CA GLY A 132 -1.44 0.70 -13.99
C GLY A 132 -0.14 1.43 -13.65
N PHE A 133 0.29 1.39 -12.39
CA PHE A 133 1.56 1.98 -11.97
C PHE A 133 2.76 1.35 -12.67
N ASP A 134 2.74 0.04 -12.85
CA ASP A 134 3.84 -0.67 -13.49
C ASP A 134 4.01 -0.18 -14.94
N ARG A 135 2.89 -0.05 -15.68
CA ARG A 135 2.88 0.52 -17.03
C ARG A 135 3.37 1.96 -17.08
N THR A 136 2.99 2.79 -16.10
CA THR A 136 3.45 4.19 -16.01
C THR A 136 4.96 4.25 -15.80
N ILE A 137 5.52 3.42 -14.92
CA ILE A 137 6.97 3.34 -14.69
C ILE A 137 7.69 2.88 -15.95
N ALA A 138 7.24 1.80 -16.59
CA ALA A 138 7.83 1.28 -17.83
C ALA A 138 7.86 2.32 -18.96
N LYS A 139 6.84 3.17 -19.03
CA LYS A 139 6.67 4.18 -20.08
C LYS A 139 7.46 5.45 -19.79
N ASP A 140 7.29 6.02 -18.59
CA ASP A 140 7.76 7.37 -18.26
C ASP A 140 9.11 7.35 -17.50
N TYR A 141 9.48 6.22 -16.88
CA TYR A 141 10.69 6.04 -16.08
C TYR A 141 11.43 4.72 -16.39
N PRO A 142 11.80 4.43 -17.65
CA PRO A 142 12.29 3.12 -18.09
C PRO A 142 13.60 2.66 -17.41
N TYR A 143 14.39 3.56 -16.84
CA TYR A 143 15.59 3.20 -16.06
C TYR A 143 15.22 2.54 -14.72
N ASN A 144 14.07 2.88 -14.14
CA ASN A 144 13.56 2.24 -12.93
C ASN A 144 12.72 1.00 -13.24
N ASP A 145 12.60 0.64 -14.54
CA ASP A 145 11.90 -0.55 -15.06
C ASP A 145 12.85 -1.78 -15.19
N THR A 146 14.14 -1.60 -14.92
CA THR A 146 15.12 -2.68 -15.10
C THR A 146 15.29 -3.57 -13.88
N PHE A 147 15.79 -4.77 -14.12
CA PHE A 147 16.17 -5.76 -13.12
C PHE A 147 17.50 -6.46 -13.48
N PRO A 148 18.35 -6.72 -12.47
CA PRO A 148 18.54 -5.89 -11.27
C PRO A 148 18.72 -4.42 -11.65
N GLN A 149 18.63 -3.51 -10.69
CA GLN A 149 18.83 -2.10 -10.99
C GLN A 149 20.27 -1.78 -11.37
N ASN A 150 21.21 -2.49 -10.74
CA ASN A 150 22.64 -2.32 -10.92
C ASN A 150 23.25 -3.50 -11.70
N PRO A 151 24.40 -3.31 -12.38
CA PRO A 151 25.13 -4.41 -13.01
C PRO A 151 25.45 -5.54 -12.02
N TYR A 152 25.30 -6.78 -12.46
CA TYR A 152 25.23 -7.93 -11.55
C TYR A 152 25.97 -9.17 -12.07
N TYR A 153 26.29 -10.08 -11.16
CA TYR A 153 26.94 -11.35 -11.46
C TYR A 153 25.96 -12.51 -11.29
N THR A 154 26.13 -13.55 -12.11
CA THR A 154 25.48 -14.86 -12.00
C THR A 154 26.56 -15.93 -11.83
N ALA A 155 26.20 -17.12 -11.35
CA ALA A 155 27.18 -18.20 -11.13
C ALA A 155 27.95 -18.60 -12.41
N GLY A 156 27.38 -18.33 -13.59
CA GLY A 156 28.01 -18.56 -14.90
C GLY A 156 28.85 -17.40 -15.44
N SER A 157 28.67 -16.16 -14.97
CA SER A 157 29.28 -14.96 -15.56
C SER A 157 30.58 -14.56 -14.82
N LYS A 158 31.55 -15.49 -14.79
CA LYS A 158 32.69 -15.47 -13.85
C LYS A 158 33.62 -14.24 -13.87
N GLU A 159 33.52 -13.31 -14.83
CA GLU A 159 34.51 -12.21 -14.95
C GLU A 159 33.94 -10.82 -15.29
N LYS A 160 32.69 -10.72 -15.77
CA LYS A 160 32.08 -9.42 -16.09
C LYS A 160 30.64 -9.37 -15.57
N PRO A 161 30.21 -8.24 -15.00
CA PRO A 161 28.82 -8.07 -14.66
C PRO A 161 27.97 -8.05 -15.94
N LEU A 162 26.77 -8.60 -15.84
CA LEU A 162 25.71 -8.50 -16.83
C LEU A 162 25.01 -7.16 -16.67
N GLU A 163 24.51 -6.63 -17.78
CA GLU A 163 23.75 -5.38 -17.79
C GLU A 163 22.30 -5.60 -17.28
N PRO A 164 21.73 -4.60 -16.60
CA PRO A 164 20.30 -4.56 -16.29
C PRO A 164 19.43 -4.81 -17.54
N HIS A 165 18.39 -5.62 -17.39
CA HIS A 165 17.42 -5.90 -18.46
C HIS A 165 16.00 -5.55 -18.00
N LYS A 166 15.02 -5.51 -18.91
CA LYS A 166 13.62 -5.28 -18.51
C LYS A 166 13.14 -6.44 -17.63
N GLY A 167 12.67 -6.11 -16.44
CA GLY A 167 12.18 -7.08 -15.45
C GLY A 167 10.66 -7.30 -15.50
N GLY A 168 10.19 -8.16 -14.58
CA GLY A 168 8.76 -8.32 -14.27
C GLY A 168 8.23 -7.29 -13.26
N TYR A 169 7.51 -7.73 -12.24
CA TYR A 169 7.04 -6.88 -11.15
C TYR A 169 8.22 -6.27 -10.39
N TYR A 170 8.24 -4.93 -10.38
CA TYR A 170 9.18 -4.09 -9.65
C TYR A 170 9.15 -4.40 -8.15
N PRO A 171 10.27 -4.19 -7.46
CA PRO A 171 10.71 -5.07 -6.39
C PRO A 171 9.77 -5.12 -5.19
N LEU A 172 9.76 -6.27 -4.52
CA LEU A 172 9.02 -6.51 -3.30
C LEU A 172 9.49 -5.62 -2.13
N ILE A 173 10.76 -5.23 -2.14
CA ILE A 173 11.41 -4.35 -1.16
C ILE A 173 11.88 -3.07 -1.83
N ARG A 174 11.97 -1.98 -1.06
CA ARG A 174 12.50 -0.71 -1.56
C ARG A 174 13.95 -0.90 -2.02
N ARG A 175 14.27 -0.34 -3.18
CA ARG A 175 15.59 -0.32 -3.81
C ARG A 175 15.96 1.10 -4.23
N ASP A 176 17.16 1.28 -4.76
CA ASP A 176 17.65 2.56 -5.26
C ASP A 176 16.65 3.21 -6.25
N ILE A 177 16.75 4.51 -6.46
CA ILE A 177 15.94 5.19 -7.49
C ILE A 177 16.90 5.86 -8.48
N LEU A 178 16.75 5.58 -9.77
CA LEU A 178 17.56 6.22 -10.82
C LEU A 178 16.90 7.52 -11.32
N SER A 179 17.73 8.52 -11.60
CA SER A 179 17.34 9.80 -12.21
C SER A 179 17.19 9.68 -13.72
N TYR A 180 16.70 10.76 -14.35
CA TYR A 180 16.62 10.86 -15.80
C TYR A 180 18.03 10.77 -16.41
N GLY A 181 18.28 9.74 -17.23
CA GLY A 181 19.60 9.44 -17.78
C GLY A 181 20.29 8.22 -17.14
N GLY A 182 19.67 7.58 -16.15
CA GLY A 182 20.16 6.31 -15.58
C GLY A 182 21.21 6.44 -14.48
N LEU A 183 21.56 7.67 -14.06
CA LEU A 183 22.43 7.92 -12.91
C LEU A 183 21.62 7.78 -11.61
N THR A 184 22.18 7.18 -10.55
CA THR A 184 21.45 7.00 -9.29
C THR A 184 21.05 8.34 -8.68
N HIS A 185 19.76 8.49 -8.40
CA HIS A 185 19.16 9.67 -7.75
C HIS A 185 19.14 9.50 -6.22
N VAL A 186 18.88 8.28 -5.75
CA VAL A 186 18.88 7.92 -4.33
C VAL A 186 19.45 6.52 -4.17
N ASP A 187 20.58 6.42 -3.46
CA ASP A 187 21.15 5.15 -3.01
C ASP A 187 20.52 4.75 -1.67
N ILE A 188 19.97 3.54 -1.60
CA ILE A 188 19.50 2.97 -0.33
C ILE A 188 20.70 2.42 0.42
N ASN A 189 20.92 2.95 1.62
CA ASN A 189 21.95 2.45 2.51
C ASN A 189 21.76 0.93 2.76
N PRO A 190 22.77 0.07 2.53
CA PRO A 190 22.70 -1.38 2.75
C PRO A 190 22.30 -1.82 4.16
N HIS A 191 22.28 -0.92 5.13
CA HIS A 191 21.66 -1.14 6.43
C HIS A 191 20.18 -1.57 6.31
N TYR A 192 19.44 -1.00 5.37
CA TYR A 192 18.01 -1.23 5.16
C TYR A 192 17.68 -2.44 4.27
N TYR A 193 18.69 -3.08 3.69
CA TYR A 193 18.51 -4.30 2.90
C TYR A 193 17.88 -5.42 3.74
N ALA A 194 17.10 -6.27 3.07
CA ALA A 194 16.46 -7.40 3.71
C ALA A 194 17.52 -8.45 4.11
N LEU A 195 17.24 -9.20 5.17
CA LEU A 195 18.10 -10.26 5.70
C LEU A 195 19.53 -9.78 6.06
N ASN A 196 19.66 -8.47 6.31
CA ASN A 196 20.82 -7.88 6.94
C ASN A 196 20.93 -8.35 8.40
N VAL A 197 22.16 -8.65 8.84
CA VAL A 197 22.47 -8.98 10.24
C VAL A 197 23.33 -7.85 10.78
N PHE A 198 22.83 -7.17 11.81
CA PHE A 198 23.49 -6.00 12.37
C PHE A 198 23.42 -6.01 13.90
N GLN A 199 24.25 -5.17 14.53
CA GLN A 199 24.26 -4.99 15.98
C GLN A 199 23.52 -3.71 16.35
N LYS A 200 22.58 -3.80 17.32
CA LYS A 200 21.64 -2.71 17.62
C LYS A 200 22.29 -1.43 18.15
N ASP A 201 23.35 -1.54 18.94
CA ASP A 201 23.95 -0.40 19.66
C ASP A 201 25.19 0.17 18.94
N ARG A 202 25.43 -0.29 17.71
CA ARG A 202 26.53 0.19 16.87
C ARG A 202 25.95 1.06 15.76
N ALA A 203 26.71 2.06 15.32
CA ALA A 203 26.38 2.76 14.08
C ALA A 203 26.19 1.71 12.95
N PRO A 204 25.35 2.01 11.95
CA PRO A 204 25.18 1.13 10.80
C PRO A 204 26.48 1.07 9.99
N ASP A 205 27.43 0.25 10.47
CA ASP A 205 28.70 0.05 9.79
C ASP A 205 28.44 -0.77 8.53
N LEU A 206 28.88 -0.24 7.40
CA LEU A 206 28.88 -0.98 6.13
C LEU A 206 30.02 -1.99 6.16
N VAL A 207 29.68 -3.26 6.32
CA VAL A 207 30.68 -4.32 6.42
C VAL A 207 30.67 -5.18 5.17
N LYS A 208 31.83 -5.38 4.55
CA LYS A 208 31.94 -6.20 3.35
C LYS A 208 32.07 -7.67 3.71
N TYR A 209 31.12 -8.46 3.24
CA TYR A 209 31.16 -9.91 3.31
C TYR A 209 31.99 -10.45 2.13
N THR A 210 32.73 -11.51 2.39
CA THR A 210 33.45 -12.27 1.37
C THR A 210 32.51 -13.31 0.78
N LEU A 211 32.39 -13.35 -0.55
CA LEU A 211 31.69 -14.41 -1.25
C LEU A 211 32.50 -15.71 -1.18
N LYS A 212 31.94 -16.76 -0.59
CA LYS A 212 32.62 -18.06 -0.42
C LYS A 212 32.20 -19.08 -1.46
N ARG A 213 30.91 -19.07 -1.79
CA ARG A 213 30.29 -20.01 -2.72
C ARG A 213 29.22 -19.30 -3.52
N PHE A 214 29.21 -19.53 -4.83
CA PHE A 214 28.18 -19.00 -5.72
C PHE A 214 27.91 -20.02 -6.82
N GLU A 215 26.76 -20.68 -6.68
CA GLU A 215 26.25 -21.73 -7.54
C GLU A 215 24.90 -21.28 -8.13
N LYS A 216 24.29 -22.12 -8.96
CA LYS A 216 23.04 -21.77 -9.66
C LYS A 216 21.89 -21.47 -8.69
N ASP A 217 21.81 -22.23 -7.60
CA ASP A 217 20.73 -22.23 -6.62
C ASP A 217 21.22 -21.83 -5.22
N LEU A 218 22.48 -21.47 -5.06
CA LEU A 218 23.07 -21.22 -3.75
C LEU A 218 24.08 -20.06 -3.78
N ILE A 219 24.03 -19.20 -2.76
CA ILE A 219 25.04 -18.17 -2.54
C ILE A 219 25.42 -18.11 -1.06
N GLU A 220 26.71 -17.96 -0.78
CA GLU A 220 27.26 -17.96 0.57
C GLU A 220 28.20 -16.78 0.80
N PHE A 221 27.87 -16.00 1.83
CA PHE A 221 28.63 -14.85 2.28
C PHE A 221 29.22 -15.11 3.65
N GLU A 222 30.46 -14.67 3.88
CA GLU A 222 31.16 -14.79 5.16
C GLU A 222 31.73 -13.45 5.59
N LEU A 223 31.47 -13.09 6.85
CA LEU A 223 32.12 -12.00 7.54
C LEU A 223 32.93 -12.55 8.71
N VAL A 224 34.18 -12.11 8.84
CA VAL A 224 35.03 -12.33 10.01
C VAL A 224 35.33 -10.98 10.62
N GLU A 225 34.86 -10.74 11.85
CA GLU A 225 35.06 -9.49 12.58
C GLU A 225 35.48 -9.80 14.02
N GLY A 226 36.73 -9.48 14.37
CA GLY A 226 37.27 -9.76 15.71
C GLY A 226 37.17 -11.24 16.07
N ASN A 227 36.43 -11.56 17.14
CA ASN A 227 36.20 -12.94 17.60
C ASN A 227 34.95 -13.59 17.00
N ARG A 228 34.27 -12.93 16.06
CA ARG A 228 32.98 -13.35 15.50
C ARG A 228 33.14 -13.71 14.03
N ARG A 229 32.55 -14.83 13.62
CA ARG A 229 32.33 -15.19 12.22
C ARG A 229 30.85 -15.35 11.95
N ILE A 230 30.34 -14.65 10.94
CA ILE A 230 28.96 -14.76 10.47
C ILE A 230 28.99 -15.32 9.05
N THR A 231 28.40 -16.49 8.84
CA THR A 231 28.18 -17.07 7.52
C THR A 231 26.69 -17.07 7.22
N LYS A 232 26.31 -16.54 6.06
CA LYS A 232 24.94 -16.55 5.54
C LYS A 232 24.93 -17.38 4.27
N THR A 233 24.14 -18.45 4.27
CA THR A 233 23.94 -19.29 3.09
C THR A 233 22.49 -19.20 2.66
N PHE A 234 22.25 -18.72 1.44
CA PHE A 234 20.92 -18.63 0.86
C PHE A 234 20.76 -19.71 -0.21
N THR A 235 19.64 -20.43 -0.18
CA THR A 235 19.43 -21.59 -1.05
C THR A 235 18.03 -21.56 -1.67
N LEU A 236 17.95 -21.64 -2.99
CA LEU A 236 16.70 -21.79 -3.74
C LEU A 236 16.21 -23.25 -3.71
N PRO A 237 14.88 -23.51 -3.81
CA PRO A 237 14.34 -24.84 -4.03
C PRO A 237 14.98 -25.57 -5.21
N THR A 238 15.24 -26.87 -5.04
CA THR A 238 15.51 -27.77 -6.17
C THR A 238 14.28 -27.90 -7.09
N ASN A 239 13.07 -27.94 -6.52
CA ASN A 239 11.82 -27.88 -7.27
C ASN A 239 11.01 -26.61 -6.90
N PRO A 240 11.13 -25.52 -7.68
CA PRO A 240 10.41 -24.27 -7.41
C PRO A 240 8.89 -24.39 -7.45
N ASP A 241 8.34 -25.35 -8.19
CA ASP A 241 6.88 -25.52 -8.32
C ASP A 241 6.23 -26.02 -7.02
N ASP A 242 6.95 -26.78 -6.20
CA ASP A 242 6.44 -27.28 -4.91
C ASP A 242 6.43 -26.19 -3.83
N ARG A 243 7.38 -25.25 -3.89
CA ARG A 243 7.52 -24.16 -2.92
C ARG A 243 7.78 -22.80 -3.61
N PRO A 244 6.82 -22.29 -4.39
CA PRO A 244 7.01 -21.06 -5.18
C PRO A 244 7.28 -19.85 -4.29
N TYR A 245 8.13 -18.94 -4.77
CA TYR A 245 8.55 -17.71 -4.05
C TYR A 245 9.24 -17.94 -2.70
N THR A 246 9.78 -19.15 -2.46
CA THR A 246 10.51 -19.46 -1.22
C THR A 246 12.00 -19.62 -1.46
N PHE A 247 12.76 -19.41 -0.39
CA PHE A 247 14.17 -19.76 -0.29
C PHE A 247 14.53 -19.96 1.19
N ASP A 248 15.63 -20.66 1.43
CA ASP A 248 16.13 -20.93 2.78
C ASP A 248 17.31 -20.00 3.10
N LEU A 249 17.41 -19.60 4.37
CA LEU A 249 18.58 -18.89 4.92
C LEU A 249 19.13 -19.70 6.11
N ASP A 250 20.36 -20.18 5.96
CA ASP A 250 21.15 -20.73 7.06
C ASP A 250 22.09 -19.63 7.57
N LEU A 251 21.84 -19.16 8.80
CA LEU A 251 22.65 -18.17 9.49
C LEU A 251 23.54 -18.87 10.52
N LYS A 252 24.82 -19.00 10.22
CA LYS A 252 25.81 -19.56 11.15
C LYS A 252 26.59 -18.43 11.83
N VAL A 253 26.59 -18.45 13.16
CA VAL A 253 27.39 -17.52 13.98
C VAL A 253 28.37 -18.34 14.81
N GLU A 254 29.66 -18.04 14.68
CA GLU A 254 30.73 -18.58 15.52
C GLU A 254 31.32 -17.43 16.36
N GLY A 255 31.66 -17.70 17.62
CA GLY A 255 32.19 -16.69 18.54
C GLY A 255 31.12 -15.86 19.25
N ASP A 256 31.30 -14.54 19.36
CA ASP A 256 30.28 -13.68 20.00
C ASP A 256 29.01 -13.67 19.16
N ALA A 257 27.84 -13.93 19.73
CA ALA A 257 26.53 -13.89 19.04
C ALA A 257 25.56 -12.88 19.67
N ARG A 258 26.01 -12.10 20.65
CA ARG A 258 25.16 -11.19 21.42
C ARG A 258 24.75 -9.96 20.60
N ASN A 259 23.55 -9.46 20.90
CA ASN A 259 22.95 -8.23 20.35
C ASN A 259 22.86 -8.18 18.82
N LEU A 260 22.82 -9.35 18.17
CA LEU A 260 22.60 -9.47 16.74
C LEU A 260 21.10 -9.48 16.41
N PHE A 261 20.72 -8.78 15.35
CA PHE A 261 19.36 -8.71 14.84
C PHE A 261 19.38 -9.01 13.34
N LEU A 262 18.33 -9.68 12.87
CA LEU A 262 18.05 -9.97 11.47
C LEU A 262 16.90 -9.07 10.99
N SER A 263 17.10 -8.39 9.87
CA SER A 263 16.09 -7.51 9.25
C SER A 263 15.21 -8.27 8.26
N LEU A 264 13.91 -8.00 8.23
CA LEU A 264 13.02 -8.43 7.14
C LEU A 264 13.02 -7.45 5.95
N GLY A 265 13.80 -6.37 6.02
CA GLY A 265 13.80 -5.30 5.03
C GLY A 265 12.56 -4.41 5.10
N ILE A 266 12.44 -3.50 4.13
CA ILE A 266 11.34 -2.55 4.01
C ILE A 266 10.58 -2.84 2.72
N PRO A 267 9.36 -3.42 2.80
CA PRO A 267 8.55 -3.69 1.62
C PRO A 267 8.23 -2.42 0.82
N GLU A 268 8.11 -2.60 -0.49
CA GLU A 268 7.68 -1.55 -1.39
C GLU A 268 6.21 -1.18 -1.15
N VAL A 269 5.80 0.06 -1.43
CA VAL A 269 4.42 0.51 -1.21
C VAL A 269 3.52 0.10 -2.37
N GLU A 270 2.33 -0.40 -2.03
CA GLU A 270 1.27 -0.73 -2.99
C GLU A 270 0.03 0.14 -2.72
N LEU A 271 -0.57 0.69 -3.78
CA LEU A 271 -1.74 1.55 -3.67
C LEU A 271 -3.01 0.75 -3.93
N ILE A 272 -3.78 0.51 -2.87
CA ILE A 272 -5.02 -0.26 -2.91
C ILE A 272 -6.20 0.72 -2.82
N SER A 273 -6.77 1.06 -3.98
CA SER A 273 -7.87 2.04 -4.08
C SER A 273 -7.50 3.42 -3.50
N GLY A 274 -6.33 3.95 -3.88
CA GLY A 274 -5.87 5.28 -3.45
C GLY A 274 -5.42 5.37 -1.99
N SER A 275 -5.13 4.25 -1.34
CA SER A 275 -4.58 4.19 0.01
C SER A 275 -3.57 3.05 0.10
N PHE A 276 -2.53 3.21 0.90
CA PHE A 276 -1.60 2.13 1.23
C PHE A 276 -2.11 1.31 2.43
N MET A 277 -1.74 0.03 2.50
CA MET A 277 -2.12 -0.89 3.60
C MET A 277 -0.89 -1.68 4.09
N PRO A 278 0.03 -1.05 4.86
CA PRO A 278 1.16 -1.77 5.44
C PRO A 278 0.64 -2.94 6.29
N SER A 279 1.29 -4.10 6.17
CA SER A 279 0.89 -5.35 6.81
C SER A 279 2.03 -5.88 7.67
N LEU A 280 1.91 -5.66 8.97
CA LEU A 280 2.91 -6.07 9.96
C LEU A 280 2.25 -7.13 10.85
N LYS A 281 2.73 -8.38 10.77
CA LYS A 281 2.08 -9.50 11.47
C LYS A 281 3.09 -10.44 12.07
N TYR A 282 2.66 -11.16 13.09
CA TYR A 282 3.36 -12.33 13.58
C TYR A 282 2.35 -13.40 13.99
N ARG A 283 2.72 -14.66 13.83
CA ARG A 283 1.94 -15.80 14.30
C ARG A 283 2.59 -16.40 15.53
N TYR A 284 1.79 -16.84 16.49
CA TYR A 284 2.29 -17.64 17.60
C TYR A 284 1.29 -18.74 17.94
N THR A 285 1.81 -19.90 18.36
CA THR A 285 1.01 -21.01 18.87
C THR A 285 1.13 -21.08 20.38
N ARG A 286 -0.02 -21.06 21.10
CA ARG A 286 -0.08 -21.27 22.54
C ARG A 286 -1.19 -22.28 22.86
N ASN A 287 -0.89 -23.29 23.68
CA ASN A 287 -1.83 -24.36 24.05
C ASN A 287 -2.51 -25.01 22.82
N GLN A 288 -1.70 -25.36 21.80
CA GLN A 288 -2.17 -25.95 20.52
C GLN A 288 -3.13 -25.07 19.71
N LYS A 289 -3.34 -23.81 20.09
CA LYS A 289 -4.11 -22.84 19.32
C LYS A 289 -3.17 -21.81 18.72
N SER A 290 -3.17 -21.74 17.39
CA SER A 290 -2.44 -20.74 16.63
C SER A 290 -3.26 -19.47 16.52
N LYS A 291 -2.58 -18.33 16.61
CA LYS A 291 -3.19 -17.02 16.40
C LYS A 291 -2.22 -16.12 15.65
N ILE A 292 -2.77 -15.31 14.76
CA ILE A 292 -2.06 -14.23 14.09
C ILE A 292 -2.43 -12.91 14.76
N GLU A 293 -1.41 -12.13 15.11
CA GLU A 293 -1.58 -10.76 15.61
C GLU A 293 -1.09 -9.77 14.55
N GLU A 294 -1.89 -8.73 14.36
CA GLU A 294 -1.58 -7.61 13.48
C GLU A 294 -1.02 -6.46 14.32
N ILE A 295 0.21 -6.07 14.01
CA ILE A 295 0.88 -4.95 14.65
C ILE A 295 0.35 -3.67 14.01
N LYS A 296 -0.28 -2.83 14.84
CA LYS A 296 -0.69 -1.49 14.40
C LYS A 296 0.57 -0.71 13.99
N PRO A 297 0.59 -0.09 12.79
CA PRO A 297 1.76 0.64 12.32
C PRO A 297 2.23 1.69 13.34
N PRO A 298 3.44 1.55 13.91
CA PRO A 298 3.87 2.40 15.01
C PRO A 298 4.39 3.76 14.51
N LYS A 299 4.27 4.81 15.34
CA LYS A 299 4.82 6.15 15.04
C LYS A 299 6.28 6.31 15.46
N THR A 300 6.77 5.44 16.32
CA THR A 300 8.14 5.41 16.86
C THR A 300 8.59 3.96 16.99
N GLU A 301 9.86 3.72 17.30
CA GLU A 301 10.32 2.35 17.60
C GLU A 301 9.46 1.71 18.70
N THR A 302 8.96 0.51 18.43
CA THR A 302 8.15 -0.31 19.34
C THR A 302 8.82 -1.67 19.49
N LYS A 303 9.06 -2.06 20.75
CA LYS A 303 9.71 -3.32 21.12
C LYS A 303 8.70 -4.29 21.71
N PHE A 304 8.71 -5.52 21.22
CA PHE A 304 7.86 -6.62 21.66
C PHE A 304 8.70 -7.73 22.29
N SER A 305 9.26 -7.47 23.47
CA SER A 305 10.27 -8.32 24.11
C SER A 305 9.79 -9.73 24.48
N HIS A 306 8.48 -9.94 24.64
CA HIS A 306 7.89 -11.23 25.04
C HIS A 306 7.24 -12.00 23.89
N VAL A 307 7.38 -11.52 22.65
CA VAL A 307 6.83 -12.19 21.48
C VAL A 307 7.79 -13.29 21.04
N THR A 308 7.38 -14.53 21.22
CA THR A 308 8.00 -15.70 20.57
C THR A 308 7.04 -16.13 19.46
N ALA A 309 7.36 -15.75 18.23
CA ALA A 309 6.52 -16.05 17.08
C ALA A 309 7.00 -17.33 16.38
N ASP A 310 6.07 -18.07 15.78
CA ASP A 310 6.39 -19.11 14.81
C ASP A 310 6.93 -18.49 13.53
N TRP A 311 6.34 -17.37 13.07
CA TRP A 311 6.83 -16.59 11.94
C TRP A 311 6.43 -15.13 12.05
N TYR A 312 7.16 -14.30 11.30
CA TYR A 312 7.00 -12.85 11.21
C TYR A 312 6.70 -12.47 9.75
N SER A 313 5.85 -11.47 9.53
CA SER A 313 5.50 -11.00 8.19
C SER A 313 5.57 -9.48 8.10
N ASN A 314 6.28 -8.99 7.09
CA ASN A 314 6.33 -7.59 6.70
C ASN A 314 5.88 -7.45 5.24
N GLY A 315 4.78 -6.75 4.98
CA GLY A 315 4.20 -6.64 3.66
C GLY A 315 3.45 -5.34 3.40
N ASN A 316 2.93 -5.20 2.20
CA ASN A 316 2.31 -3.97 1.67
C ASN A 316 0.83 -4.11 1.35
N GLY A 317 0.21 -5.16 1.88
CA GLY A 317 -1.20 -5.45 1.66
C GLY A 317 -1.39 -6.58 0.68
N PHE A 318 -0.71 -6.60 -0.48
CA PHE A 318 -0.80 -7.69 -1.48
C PHE A 318 0.40 -8.64 -1.49
N PHE A 319 1.58 -8.13 -1.19
CA PHE A 319 2.82 -8.88 -1.17
C PHE A 319 3.53 -8.68 0.16
N GLY A 320 4.52 -9.53 0.45
CA GLY A 320 5.44 -9.31 1.55
C GLY A 320 6.43 -10.45 1.74
N ILE A 321 7.20 -10.30 2.80
CA ILE A 321 8.19 -11.28 3.24
C ILE A 321 7.65 -11.94 4.51
N ILE A 322 7.64 -13.26 4.56
CA ILE A 322 7.42 -14.07 5.75
C ILE A 322 8.76 -14.70 6.14
N LEU A 323 9.19 -14.46 7.36
CA LEU A 323 10.38 -15.05 7.97
C LEU A 323 9.95 -16.05 9.04
N ASP A 324 10.28 -17.32 8.82
CA ASP A 324 9.91 -18.43 9.68
C ASP A 324 11.17 -19.11 10.26
N PRO A 325 11.57 -18.75 11.49
CA PRO A 325 12.68 -19.40 12.18
C PRO A 325 12.32 -20.84 12.58
N LEU A 326 13.11 -21.81 12.13
CA LEU A 326 12.93 -23.22 12.50
C LEU A 326 13.24 -23.48 13.98
N ASP A 327 14.10 -22.64 14.58
CA ASP A 327 14.36 -22.64 16.02
C ASP A 327 13.36 -21.75 16.75
N LYS A 328 12.27 -22.34 17.25
CA LYS A 328 11.09 -21.65 17.80
C LYS A 328 11.25 -20.94 19.16
N ASN A 329 12.47 -20.55 19.54
CA ASN A 329 12.79 -20.04 20.89
C ASN A 329 13.51 -18.68 20.87
N ILE A 330 13.23 -17.83 19.89
CA ILE A 330 13.81 -16.50 19.80
C ILE A 330 12.76 -15.46 20.24
N PRO A 331 12.75 -15.03 21.53
CA PRO A 331 11.84 -14.00 21.97
C PRO A 331 12.33 -12.63 21.51
N GLY A 332 11.41 -11.79 21.06
CA GLY A 332 11.67 -10.40 20.75
C GLY A 332 11.35 -10.05 19.31
N LEU A 333 10.89 -8.83 19.14
CA LEU A 333 10.62 -8.24 17.84
C LEU A 333 10.70 -6.72 17.99
N ASN A 334 11.45 -6.06 17.12
CA ASN A 334 11.48 -4.60 17.05
C ASN A 334 10.85 -4.14 15.74
N VAL A 335 9.98 -3.16 15.81
CA VAL A 335 9.36 -2.52 14.64
C VAL A 335 9.55 -1.03 14.78
N HIS A 336 10.05 -0.37 13.74
CA HIS A 336 10.18 1.08 13.73
C HIS A 336 9.82 1.66 12.36
N PRO A 337 9.22 2.85 12.32
CA PRO A 337 8.94 3.53 11.07
C PRO A 337 10.25 4.03 10.44
N VAL A 338 10.31 4.00 9.12
CA VAL A 338 11.40 4.53 8.31
C VAL A 338 10.81 5.55 7.35
N SER A 339 11.32 6.78 7.40
CA SER A 339 10.86 7.86 6.53
C SER A 339 11.08 7.50 5.06
N GLY A 340 10.11 7.81 4.21
CA GLY A 340 10.29 7.72 2.76
C GLY A 340 11.39 8.65 2.25
N GLU A 341 11.77 9.69 2.99
CA GLU A 341 12.89 10.56 2.60
C GLU A 341 14.25 9.85 2.71
N ILE A 342 14.35 8.84 3.58
CA ILE A 342 15.57 8.05 3.79
C ILE A 342 15.58 6.85 2.86
N VAL A 343 14.44 6.16 2.76
CA VAL A 343 14.27 4.96 1.96
C VAL A 343 13.04 5.20 1.08
N PRO A 344 13.14 5.85 -0.08
CA PRO A 344 11.98 6.19 -0.89
C PRO A 344 11.31 4.95 -1.49
N THR A 345 10.03 5.11 -1.82
CA THR A 345 9.28 4.13 -2.62
C THR A 345 9.39 4.51 -4.09
N ARG A 346 9.36 3.51 -5.00
CA ARG A 346 9.22 3.78 -6.44
C ARG A 346 8.02 4.68 -6.78
N LEU A 347 6.95 4.65 -5.99
CA LEU A 347 5.78 5.49 -6.22
C LEU A 347 6.07 6.99 -6.06
N SER A 348 7.15 7.35 -5.35
CA SER A 348 7.55 8.75 -5.15
C SER A 348 8.00 9.45 -6.42
N ILE A 349 8.38 8.70 -7.46
CA ILE A 349 8.78 9.29 -8.75
C ILE A 349 7.57 9.70 -9.58
N ILE A 350 6.40 9.07 -9.34
CA ILE A 350 5.18 9.33 -10.08
C ILE A 350 4.58 10.65 -9.58
N ASP A 351 4.36 11.58 -10.51
CA ASP A 351 3.86 12.93 -10.22
C ASP A 351 4.72 13.71 -9.21
N ALA A 352 6.02 13.38 -9.09
CA ALA A 352 6.95 14.04 -8.17
C ALA A 352 6.96 15.57 -8.35
N GLN A 353 6.95 16.03 -9.61
CA GLN A 353 6.89 17.45 -9.98
C GLN A 353 5.66 18.19 -9.41
N PHE A 354 4.60 17.46 -9.06
CA PHE A 354 3.37 18.02 -8.50
C PHE A 354 3.22 17.74 -7.01
N ASN A 355 4.21 17.09 -6.38
CA ASN A 355 4.23 16.71 -4.97
C ASN A 355 2.89 16.09 -4.49
N ARG A 356 2.25 15.28 -5.34
CA ARG A 356 0.91 14.75 -5.03
C ARG A 356 0.94 13.77 -3.86
N TYR A 357 2.03 13.03 -3.79
CA TYR A 357 2.28 12.06 -2.75
C TYR A 357 3.63 12.42 -2.11
N PRO A 358 3.62 13.30 -1.09
CA PRO A 358 4.84 13.71 -0.43
C PRO A 358 5.59 12.49 0.10
N VAL A 359 6.90 12.44 -0.12
CA VAL A 359 7.72 11.25 0.10
C VAL A 359 7.65 10.78 1.56
N ASP A 360 7.57 11.72 2.50
CA ASP A 360 7.44 11.48 3.95
C ASP A 360 6.11 10.82 4.36
N LYS A 361 5.10 10.79 3.48
CA LYS A 361 3.78 10.21 3.75
C LYS A 361 3.69 8.73 3.41
N TYR A 362 4.66 8.17 2.69
CA TYR A 362 4.66 6.77 2.32
C TYR A 362 5.07 5.86 3.48
N PRO A 363 4.30 4.81 3.80
CA PRO A 363 4.59 3.94 4.93
C PRO A 363 5.84 3.10 4.66
N GLY A 364 6.86 3.23 5.51
CA GLY A 364 8.02 2.35 5.55
C GLY A 364 8.19 1.81 6.96
N TYR A 365 8.32 0.50 7.11
CA TYR A 365 8.51 -0.14 8.42
C TYR A 365 9.58 -1.19 8.32
N ALA A 366 10.62 -1.04 9.14
CA ALA A 366 11.66 -2.03 9.28
C ALA A 366 11.36 -2.91 10.50
N MET A 367 11.35 -4.22 10.25
CA MET A 367 10.99 -5.26 11.21
C MET A 367 12.22 -6.11 11.49
N HIS A 368 12.65 -6.16 12.75
CA HIS A 368 13.89 -6.79 13.16
C HIS A 368 13.65 -7.86 14.22
N THR A 369 14.14 -9.08 13.98
CA THR A 369 14.08 -10.19 14.93
C THR A 369 15.45 -10.42 15.54
N PRO A 370 15.58 -10.74 16.84
CA PRO A 370 16.87 -11.12 17.40
C PRO A 370 17.45 -12.36 16.70
N VAL A 371 18.77 -12.49 16.68
CA VAL A 371 19.47 -13.74 16.37
C VAL A 371 19.75 -14.46 17.69
N LEU A 372 19.84 -15.79 17.68
CA LEU A 372 20.16 -16.55 18.89
C LEU A 372 21.47 -16.05 19.52
N PRO A 373 21.49 -15.71 20.82
CA PRO A 373 22.66 -15.15 21.50
C PRO A 373 23.68 -16.23 21.89
N LYS A 374 23.83 -17.26 21.06
CA LYS A 374 24.78 -18.38 21.23
C LYS A 374 25.35 -18.79 19.88
N PRO A 375 26.60 -19.28 19.84
CA PRO A 375 27.14 -19.88 18.62
C PRO A 375 26.27 -21.02 18.12
N GLY A 376 26.17 -21.15 16.80
CA GLY A 376 25.38 -22.20 16.17
C GLY A 376 24.88 -21.80 14.80
N VAL A 377 24.05 -22.67 14.22
CA VAL A 377 23.34 -22.43 12.98
C VAL A 377 21.87 -22.22 13.33
N THR A 378 21.30 -21.10 12.89
CA THR A 378 19.86 -20.86 12.90
C THR A 378 19.35 -20.94 11.48
N LYS A 379 18.33 -21.77 11.27
CA LYS A 379 17.72 -21.97 9.96
C LYS A 379 16.42 -21.19 9.84
N TYR A 380 16.24 -20.54 8.70
CA TYR A 380 15.06 -19.76 8.38
C TYR A 380 14.48 -20.24 7.06
N ARG A 381 13.16 -20.45 7.04
CA ARG A 381 12.39 -20.50 5.80
C ARG A 381 11.93 -19.09 5.48
N VAL A 382 12.10 -18.66 4.23
CA VAL A 382 11.68 -17.33 3.78
C VAL A 382 10.71 -17.50 2.63
N PHE A 383 9.53 -16.88 2.75
CA PHE A 383 8.63 -16.63 1.63
C PHE A 383 8.73 -15.16 1.28
N ALA A 384 8.93 -14.83 0.00
CA ALA A 384 9.05 -13.45 -0.47
C ALA A 384 8.26 -13.28 -1.77
N GLY A 385 6.98 -12.94 -1.65
CA GLY A 385 6.11 -13.02 -2.82
C GLY A 385 4.67 -12.55 -2.58
N PRO A 386 3.76 -12.95 -3.49
CA PRO A 386 2.36 -12.57 -3.41
C PRO A 386 1.65 -13.32 -2.28
N PHE A 387 0.85 -12.61 -1.49
CA PHE A 387 -0.06 -13.26 -0.55
C PHE A 387 -1.30 -13.83 -1.27
N ASP A 388 -1.08 -14.61 -2.33
CA ASP A 388 -2.10 -15.40 -3.00
C ASP A 388 -2.41 -16.66 -2.19
N LYS A 389 -3.70 -16.97 -2.03
CA LYS A 389 -4.12 -18.07 -1.17
C LYS A 389 -3.64 -19.43 -1.69
N ASN A 390 -3.76 -19.67 -2.99
CA ASN A 390 -3.41 -20.97 -3.56
C ASN A 390 -1.90 -21.17 -3.53
N THR A 391 -1.13 -20.13 -3.85
CA THR A 391 0.34 -20.15 -3.72
C THR A 391 0.77 -20.47 -2.29
N LEU A 392 0.20 -19.79 -1.29
CA LEU A 392 0.56 -20.02 0.10
C LEU A 392 0.12 -21.41 0.61
N GLU A 393 -1.05 -21.91 0.18
CA GLU A 393 -1.50 -23.27 0.48
C GLU A 393 -0.56 -24.33 -0.12
N THR A 394 -0.08 -24.14 -1.36
CA THR A 394 0.94 -25.01 -1.97
C THR A 394 2.23 -25.00 -1.14
N VAL A 395 2.70 -23.82 -0.75
CA VAL A 395 3.89 -23.68 0.10
C VAL A 395 3.68 -24.36 1.46
N ASP A 396 2.53 -24.19 2.10
CA ASP A 396 2.20 -24.83 3.37
C ASP A 396 2.22 -26.37 3.25
N LEU A 397 1.69 -26.93 2.16
CA LEU A 397 1.72 -28.36 1.89
C LEU A 397 3.15 -28.91 1.71
N SER A 398 4.06 -28.11 1.13
CA SER A 398 5.47 -28.48 0.98
C SER A 398 6.23 -28.55 2.31
N PHE A 399 5.71 -27.91 3.35
CA PHE A 399 6.33 -27.77 4.67
C PHE A 399 5.62 -28.56 5.77
N VAL A 400 4.81 -29.55 5.40
CA VAL A 400 4.17 -30.46 6.36
C VAL A 400 5.23 -31.27 7.08
N ASP A 401 5.21 -31.18 8.41
CA ASP A 401 6.05 -31.98 9.30
C ASP A 401 5.59 -33.45 9.23
N PRO A 402 6.46 -34.39 8.83
CA PRO A 402 6.10 -35.81 8.74
C PRO A 402 5.67 -36.45 10.07
N MET A 403 6.13 -35.89 11.21
CA MET A 403 5.89 -36.43 12.55
C MET A 403 4.63 -35.86 13.18
N THR A 404 4.37 -34.56 13.01
CA THR A 404 3.23 -33.88 13.63
C THR A 404 2.04 -33.67 12.69
N GLY A 405 2.27 -33.77 11.38
CA GLY A 405 1.29 -33.42 10.34
C GLY A 405 0.98 -31.92 10.26
N GLY A 406 1.64 -31.10 11.08
CA GLY A 406 1.45 -29.65 11.12
C GLY A 406 2.22 -28.96 10.00
N ASN A 407 1.75 -27.77 9.60
CA ASN A 407 2.42 -26.91 8.63
C ASN A 407 2.54 -25.47 9.19
N PRO A 408 3.25 -24.54 8.52
CA PRO A 408 3.47 -23.21 9.06
C PRO A 408 2.26 -22.26 8.91
N GLU A 409 1.22 -22.64 8.15
CA GLU A 409 0.01 -21.87 7.92
C GLU A 409 0.26 -20.45 7.39
N PHE A 410 1.20 -20.28 6.46
CA PHE A 410 1.46 -19.00 5.79
C PHE A 410 0.20 -18.47 5.08
N SER A 411 -0.67 -19.36 4.60
CA SER A 411 -1.96 -19.02 3.98
C SER A 411 -2.89 -18.16 4.86
N GLU A 412 -2.69 -18.16 6.18
CA GLU A 412 -3.48 -17.35 7.11
C GLU A 412 -3.02 -15.89 7.23
N VAL A 413 -1.88 -15.50 6.64
CA VAL A 413 -1.28 -14.16 6.73
C VAL A 413 -2.23 -13.03 6.36
N LYS A 414 -3.25 -13.27 5.53
CA LYS A 414 -4.26 -12.28 5.10
C LYS A 414 -5.38 -12.03 6.11
N SER A 415 -5.44 -12.76 7.22
CA SER A 415 -6.47 -12.56 8.23
C SER A 415 -6.30 -11.19 8.94
N ASN A 416 -7.24 -10.25 8.76
CA ASN A 416 -7.24 -8.93 9.42
C ASN A 416 -8.25 -8.89 10.57
N TYR A 417 -7.92 -8.46 11.78
CA TYR A 417 -8.88 -8.42 12.91
C TYR A 417 -9.35 -6.97 13.23
N GLY A 418 -10.33 -6.48 12.48
CA GLY A 418 -11.06 -5.24 12.77
C GLY A 418 -12.40 -5.47 13.51
N TRP A 419 -13.00 -4.43 14.11
CA TRP A 419 -14.28 -4.56 14.83
C TRP A 419 -15.46 -5.02 13.95
N PHE A 420 -15.47 -4.65 12.67
CA PHE A 420 -16.44 -5.16 11.68
C PHE A 420 -16.04 -6.48 11.04
N SER A 421 -14.81 -6.96 11.28
CA SER A 421 -14.26 -8.17 10.67
C SER A 421 -15.07 -9.41 11.02
N PHE A 422 -15.68 -9.44 12.21
CA PHE A 422 -16.57 -10.53 12.63
C PHE A 422 -17.73 -10.76 11.64
N ILE A 423 -18.25 -9.68 11.04
CA ILE A 423 -19.32 -9.76 10.04
C ILE A 423 -18.74 -9.80 8.62
N SER A 424 -17.74 -8.96 8.32
CA SER A 424 -17.24 -8.80 6.97
C SER A 424 -16.43 -10.00 6.47
N LYS A 425 -15.66 -10.70 7.31
CA LYS A 425 -14.88 -11.90 6.91
C LYS A 425 -15.72 -13.07 6.43
N PRO A 426 -16.66 -13.62 7.22
CA PRO A 426 -17.46 -14.76 6.77
C PRO A 426 -18.25 -14.39 5.52
N PHE A 427 -18.69 -13.14 5.44
CA PHE A 427 -19.40 -12.63 4.29
C PHE A 427 -18.51 -12.46 3.05
N ALA A 428 -17.30 -11.89 3.17
CA ALA A 428 -16.33 -11.78 2.08
C ALA A 428 -15.89 -13.16 1.58
N LYS A 429 -15.70 -14.13 2.49
CA LYS A 429 -15.44 -15.53 2.12
C LYS A 429 -16.61 -16.14 1.34
N PHE A 430 -17.84 -15.90 1.78
CA PHE A 430 -19.04 -16.33 1.06
C PHE A 430 -19.12 -15.70 -0.34
N LEU A 431 -18.87 -14.39 -0.47
CA LEU A 431 -18.84 -13.70 -1.76
C LEU A 431 -17.74 -14.27 -2.66
N LEU A 432 -16.54 -14.50 -2.13
CA LEU A 432 -15.40 -15.07 -2.87
C LEU A 432 -15.73 -16.45 -3.43
N VAL A 433 -16.37 -17.33 -2.65
CA VAL A 433 -16.77 -18.67 -3.12
C VAL A 433 -17.69 -18.58 -4.33
N ILE A 434 -18.73 -17.74 -4.26
CA ILE A 434 -19.68 -17.57 -5.37
C ILE A 434 -19.01 -16.90 -6.57
N MET A 435 -18.16 -15.91 -6.32
CA MET A 435 -17.43 -15.19 -7.37
C MET A 435 -16.45 -16.11 -8.10
N ASN A 436 -15.73 -17.00 -7.38
CA ASN A 436 -14.86 -18.01 -7.97
C ASN A 436 -15.65 -18.98 -8.84
N PHE A 437 -16.81 -19.45 -8.36
CA PHE A 437 -17.71 -20.29 -9.15
C PHE A 437 -18.10 -19.64 -10.49
N PHE A 438 -18.52 -18.36 -10.46
CA PHE A 438 -18.83 -17.64 -11.70
C PHE A 438 -17.61 -17.36 -12.57
N HIS A 439 -16.44 -17.17 -11.96
CA HIS A 439 -15.20 -16.96 -12.71
C HIS A 439 -14.80 -18.22 -13.46
N THR A 440 -14.93 -19.40 -12.86
CA THR A 440 -14.68 -20.68 -13.53
C THR A 440 -15.56 -20.89 -14.76
N ILE A 441 -16.79 -20.35 -14.76
CA ILE A 441 -17.72 -20.47 -15.90
C ILE A 441 -17.47 -19.40 -16.97
N THR A 442 -17.18 -18.16 -16.55
CA THR A 442 -17.16 -17.00 -17.46
C THR A 442 -15.75 -16.59 -17.91
N GLY A 443 -14.71 -16.98 -17.16
CA GLY A 443 -13.34 -16.51 -17.35
C GLY A 443 -13.12 -15.01 -17.08
N SER A 444 -14.13 -14.27 -16.60
CA SER A 444 -14.06 -12.82 -16.41
C SER A 444 -14.52 -12.40 -15.03
N TRP A 445 -13.60 -11.84 -14.24
CA TRP A 445 -13.89 -11.37 -12.88
C TRP A 445 -14.97 -10.27 -12.86
N GLY A 446 -15.00 -9.39 -13.85
CA GLY A 446 -16.02 -8.34 -13.94
C GLY A 446 -17.42 -8.91 -14.20
N ILE A 447 -17.55 -9.90 -15.08
CA ILE A 447 -18.83 -10.60 -15.31
C ILE A 447 -19.24 -11.36 -14.05
N SER A 448 -18.31 -12.01 -13.36
CA SER A 448 -18.57 -12.69 -12.09
C SER A 448 -19.15 -11.75 -11.04
N ILE A 449 -18.68 -10.50 -10.96
CA ILE A 449 -19.26 -9.48 -10.07
C ILE A 449 -20.71 -9.17 -10.44
N ILE A 450 -21.03 -9.05 -11.73
CA ILE A 450 -22.39 -8.79 -12.21
C ILE A 450 -23.32 -9.98 -11.86
N LEU A 451 -22.88 -11.21 -12.13
CA LEU A 451 -23.65 -12.43 -11.83
C LEU A 451 -23.86 -12.62 -10.33
N LEU A 452 -22.82 -12.40 -9.53
CA LEU A 452 -22.91 -12.35 -8.07
C LEU A 452 -23.99 -11.35 -7.64
N THR A 453 -23.98 -10.15 -8.23
CA THR A 453 -24.98 -9.12 -7.92
C THR A 453 -26.41 -9.57 -8.23
N ILE A 454 -26.62 -10.28 -9.35
CA ILE A 454 -27.93 -10.84 -9.72
C ILE A 454 -28.39 -11.85 -8.66
N VAL A 455 -27.54 -12.79 -8.26
CA VAL A 455 -27.87 -13.78 -7.22
C VAL A 455 -28.24 -13.11 -5.91
N LEU A 456 -27.43 -12.15 -5.45
CA LEU A 456 -27.70 -11.45 -4.19
C LEU A 456 -29.03 -10.68 -4.26
N ARG A 457 -29.34 -10.06 -5.41
CA ARG A 457 -30.63 -9.39 -5.64
C ARG A 457 -31.81 -10.35 -5.63
N LEU A 458 -31.66 -11.55 -6.18
CA LEU A 458 -32.68 -12.60 -6.14
C LEU A 458 -32.91 -13.11 -4.72
N LEU A 459 -31.85 -13.37 -3.94
CA LEU A 459 -31.94 -13.76 -2.54
C LEU A 459 -32.64 -12.69 -1.69
N LEU A 460 -32.34 -11.42 -1.94
CA LEU A 460 -32.95 -10.28 -1.24
C LEU A 460 -34.30 -9.83 -1.84
N TYR A 461 -34.78 -10.48 -2.90
CA TYR A 461 -36.04 -10.13 -3.57
C TYR A 461 -37.25 -10.04 -2.63
N PRO A 462 -37.53 -11.02 -1.73
CA PRO A 462 -38.71 -10.94 -0.84
C PRO A 462 -38.64 -9.72 0.08
N LEU A 463 -37.45 -9.42 0.59
CA LEU A 463 -37.21 -8.33 1.51
C LEU A 463 -37.29 -6.96 0.81
N ASN A 464 -36.70 -6.85 -0.38
CA ASN A 464 -36.82 -5.67 -1.23
C ASN A 464 -38.29 -5.41 -1.61
N ASN A 465 -39.04 -6.47 -1.96
CA ASN A 465 -40.47 -6.35 -2.25
C ASN A 465 -41.29 -5.91 -1.03
N TRP A 466 -40.94 -6.35 0.18
CA TRP A 466 -41.56 -5.86 1.42
C TRP A 466 -41.28 -4.37 1.64
N SER A 467 -40.03 -3.94 1.50
CA SER A 467 -39.64 -2.52 1.62
C SER A 467 -40.37 -1.64 0.61
N MET A 468 -40.46 -2.10 -0.64
CA MET A 468 -41.19 -1.43 -1.70
C MET A 468 -42.68 -1.27 -1.38
N LYS A 469 -43.33 -2.32 -0.87
CA LYS A 469 -44.74 -2.25 -0.42
C LYS A 469 -44.91 -1.26 0.74
N SER A 470 -43.96 -1.21 1.68
CA SER A 470 -43.98 -0.23 2.78
C SER A 470 -43.89 1.20 2.24
N THR A 471 -43.01 1.44 1.27
CA THR A 471 -42.85 2.76 0.63
C THR A 471 -44.14 3.16 -0.12
N ALA A 472 -44.78 2.23 -0.82
CA ALA A 472 -46.06 2.49 -1.48
C ALA A 472 -47.20 2.81 -0.49
N LYS A 473 -47.20 2.22 0.72
CA LYS A 473 -48.14 2.62 1.80
C LYS A 473 -47.87 4.04 2.29
N LEU A 474 -46.61 4.40 2.51
CA LEU A 474 -46.24 5.75 2.93
C LEU A 474 -46.68 6.81 1.90
N GLN A 475 -46.55 6.52 0.61
CA GLN A 475 -47.06 7.39 -0.46
C GLN A 475 -48.58 7.59 -0.39
N LYS A 476 -49.35 6.57 -0.01
CA LYS A 476 -50.81 6.70 0.17
C LYS A 476 -51.20 7.55 1.38
N VAL A 477 -50.38 7.54 2.44
CA VAL A 477 -50.63 8.28 3.69
C VAL A 477 -50.15 9.74 3.59
N ALA A 478 -49.23 10.05 2.66
CA ALA A 478 -48.70 11.39 2.42
C ALA A 478 -49.74 12.55 2.35
N PRO A 479 -50.89 12.45 1.66
CA PRO A 479 -51.88 13.53 1.66
C PRO A 479 -52.48 13.81 3.05
N LYS A 480 -52.76 12.76 3.84
CA LYS A 480 -53.28 12.90 5.22
C LYS A 480 -52.25 13.56 6.15
N ILE A 481 -50.96 13.32 5.92
CA ILE A 481 -49.88 14.02 6.66
C ILE A 481 -49.89 15.52 6.36
N LYS A 482 -50.17 15.89 5.10
CA LYS A 482 -50.27 17.30 4.70
C LYS A 482 -51.43 18.00 5.42
N GLU A 483 -52.58 17.35 5.55
CA GLU A 483 -53.70 17.87 6.33
C GLU A 483 -53.34 18.08 7.81
N ILE A 484 -52.59 17.15 8.42
CA ILE A 484 -52.09 17.30 9.80
C ILE A 484 -51.14 18.49 9.92
N GLN A 485 -50.22 18.65 8.97
CA GLN A 485 -49.27 19.76 8.91
C GLN A 485 -49.99 21.10 8.76
N GLU A 486 -51.04 21.17 7.94
CA GLU A 486 -51.85 22.37 7.76
C GLU A 486 -52.70 22.72 8.98
N LYS A 487 -53.27 21.71 9.64
CA LYS A 487 -54.11 21.88 10.84
C LYS A 487 -53.31 22.34 12.06
N TYR A 488 -52.08 21.87 12.23
CA TYR A 488 -51.25 22.13 13.41
C TYR A 488 -49.97 22.94 13.10
N LYS A 489 -49.99 23.83 12.11
CA LYS A 489 -48.81 24.63 11.69
C LYS A 489 -48.07 25.33 12.83
N LYS A 490 -48.76 25.73 13.90
CA LYS A 490 -48.20 26.46 15.05
C LYS A 490 -47.66 25.53 16.15
N ASP A 491 -47.83 24.21 16.06
CA ASP A 491 -47.41 23.24 17.07
C ASP A 491 -46.68 22.04 16.44
N PRO A 492 -45.36 22.14 16.23
CA PRO A 492 -44.57 21.08 15.59
C PRO A 492 -44.52 19.78 16.40
N LYS A 493 -44.63 19.86 17.75
CA LYS A 493 -44.68 18.67 18.60
C LYS A 493 -45.97 17.88 18.34
N ARG A 494 -47.10 18.56 18.22
CA ARG A 494 -48.38 17.94 17.90
C ARG A 494 -48.43 17.38 16.48
N VAL A 495 -47.82 18.06 15.51
CA VAL A 495 -47.63 17.52 14.15
C VAL A 495 -46.89 16.18 14.19
N GLN A 496 -45.78 16.09 14.94
CA GLN A 496 -44.98 14.86 15.03
C GLN A 496 -45.76 13.71 15.68
N LEU A 497 -46.50 13.99 16.76
CA LEU A 497 -47.30 12.99 17.49
C LEU A 497 -48.46 12.44 16.64
N GLU A 498 -49.22 13.33 15.99
CA GLU A 498 -50.35 12.93 15.13
C GLU A 498 -49.88 12.21 13.87
N THR A 499 -48.74 12.61 13.30
CA THR A 499 -48.12 11.89 12.18
C THR A 499 -47.73 10.46 12.57
N MET A 500 -47.18 10.27 13.78
CA MET A 500 -46.84 8.93 14.27
C MET A 500 -48.08 8.09 14.56
N ASN A 501 -49.12 8.69 15.13
CA ASN A 501 -50.41 8.03 15.37
C ASN A 501 -51.07 7.61 14.05
N LEU A 502 -51.01 8.47 13.02
CA LEU A 502 -51.50 8.15 11.69
C LEU A 502 -50.72 6.99 11.06
N TYR A 503 -49.39 6.97 11.17
CA TYR A 503 -48.56 5.84 10.69
C TYR A 503 -48.96 4.52 11.36
N ARG A 504 -49.19 4.52 12.68
CA ARG A 504 -49.66 3.34 13.42
C ARG A 504 -51.05 2.89 12.96
N ARG A 505 -52.00 3.81 12.82
CA ARG A 505 -53.39 3.52 12.40
C ARG A 505 -53.45 2.92 10.99
N GLU A 506 -52.63 3.42 10.07
CA GLU A 506 -52.59 2.98 8.67
C GLU A 506 -51.63 1.79 8.45
N GLY A 507 -50.97 1.30 9.52
CA GLY A 507 -49.99 0.22 9.44
C GLY A 507 -48.83 0.52 8.48
N ALA A 508 -48.40 1.79 8.43
CA ALA A 508 -47.31 2.28 7.61
C ALA A 508 -46.04 2.41 8.45
N ASN A 509 -44.93 1.79 8.02
CA ASN A 509 -43.67 1.83 8.75
C ASN A 509 -42.70 2.85 8.10
N PRO A 510 -42.33 3.96 8.77
CA PRO A 510 -41.40 4.94 8.23
C PRO A 510 -39.99 4.38 7.99
N PHE A 511 -39.58 3.35 8.73
CA PHE A 511 -38.28 2.68 8.55
C PHE A 511 -38.27 1.65 7.42
N GLY A 512 -39.45 1.26 6.91
CA GLY A 512 -39.54 0.29 5.82
C GLY A 512 -38.87 0.77 4.52
N GLY A 513 -38.73 2.08 4.32
CA GLY A 513 -38.08 2.66 3.15
C GLY A 513 -36.55 2.70 3.21
N CYS A 514 -35.95 2.71 4.40
CA CYS A 514 -34.49 2.74 4.57
C CYS A 514 -33.87 1.36 4.77
N LEU A 515 -34.68 0.32 5.00
CA LEU A 515 -34.19 -1.06 5.21
C LEU A 515 -33.29 -1.58 4.06
N PRO A 516 -33.58 -1.33 2.77
CA PRO A 516 -32.70 -1.77 1.69
C PRO A 516 -31.30 -1.14 1.78
N LEU A 517 -31.21 0.12 2.20
CA LEU A 517 -29.93 0.80 2.37
C LEU A 517 -29.12 0.18 3.51
N LEU A 518 -29.76 -0.11 4.65
CA LEU A 518 -29.11 -0.73 5.81
C LEU A 518 -28.55 -2.10 5.49
N ILE A 519 -29.25 -2.89 4.67
CA ILE A 519 -28.79 -4.21 4.24
C ILE A 519 -27.71 -4.08 3.17
N GLN A 520 -27.78 -3.07 2.31
CA GLN A 520 -26.75 -2.83 1.30
C GLN A 520 -25.39 -2.47 1.92
N LEU A 521 -25.36 -1.83 3.11
CA LEU A 521 -24.11 -1.41 3.77
C LEU A 521 -23.16 -2.58 4.10
N PRO A 522 -23.57 -3.66 4.81
CA PRO A 522 -22.72 -4.84 5.00
C PRO A 522 -22.22 -5.46 3.69
N PHE A 523 -23.05 -5.46 2.65
CA PHE A 523 -22.67 -6.00 1.35
C PHE A 523 -21.60 -5.15 0.67
N MET A 524 -21.73 -3.83 0.77
CA MET A 524 -20.72 -2.89 0.28
C MET A 524 -19.39 -3.08 1.00
N PHE A 525 -19.38 -3.16 2.33
CA PHE A 525 -18.14 -3.40 3.09
C PHE A 525 -17.53 -4.77 2.80
N GLY A 526 -18.35 -5.82 2.69
CA GLY A 526 -17.88 -7.15 2.32
C GLY A 526 -17.27 -7.20 0.91
N MET A 527 -17.88 -6.52 -0.07
CA MET A 527 -17.33 -6.43 -1.42
C MET A 527 -16.05 -5.58 -1.47
N LEU A 528 -15.99 -4.49 -0.71
CA LEU A 528 -14.77 -3.68 -0.58
C LEU A 528 -13.64 -4.50 0.03
N ASP A 529 -13.89 -5.22 1.14
CA ASP A 529 -12.92 -6.10 1.77
C ASP A 529 -12.48 -7.21 0.82
N LEU A 530 -13.40 -7.82 0.06
CA LEU A 530 -13.09 -8.83 -0.94
C LEU A 530 -12.12 -8.31 -2.01
N LEU A 531 -12.38 -7.12 -2.58
CA LEU A 531 -11.54 -6.50 -3.60
C LEU A 531 -10.14 -6.15 -3.07
N LYS A 532 -10.07 -5.72 -1.81
CA LYS A 532 -8.80 -5.33 -1.17
C LYS A 532 -7.98 -6.50 -0.64
N SER A 533 -8.62 -7.63 -0.31
CA SER A 533 -7.95 -8.79 0.30
C SER A 533 -7.64 -9.90 -0.69
N SER A 534 -8.41 -10.05 -1.77
CA SER A 534 -8.21 -11.09 -2.77
C SER A 534 -7.11 -10.71 -3.76
N PHE A 535 -5.98 -11.41 -3.69
CA PHE A 535 -4.87 -11.22 -4.63
C PHE A 535 -5.30 -11.46 -6.09
N GLN A 536 -6.21 -12.41 -6.32
CA GLN A 536 -6.69 -12.78 -7.67
C GLN A 536 -7.35 -11.61 -8.42
N LEU A 537 -7.95 -10.68 -7.66
CA LEU A 537 -8.62 -9.48 -8.18
C LEU A 537 -7.66 -8.31 -8.42
N ARG A 538 -6.45 -8.34 -7.84
CA ARG A 538 -5.41 -7.36 -8.09
C ARG A 538 -4.96 -7.44 -9.55
N GLY A 539 -5.06 -6.34 -10.28
CA GLY A 539 -4.71 -6.31 -11.70
C GLY A 539 -5.61 -7.19 -12.58
N ALA A 540 -6.80 -7.57 -12.10
CA ALA A 540 -7.75 -8.31 -12.92
C ALA A 540 -8.46 -7.35 -13.89
N PRO A 541 -8.35 -7.55 -15.23
CA PRO A 541 -9.01 -6.70 -16.20
C PRO A 541 -10.49 -7.06 -16.36
N PHE A 542 -11.29 -6.09 -16.79
CA PHE A 542 -12.68 -6.30 -17.24
C PHE A 542 -12.91 -5.75 -18.64
N ILE A 543 -12.59 -4.47 -18.89
CA ILE A 543 -12.69 -3.83 -20.20
C ILE A 543 -11.27 -3.40 -20.59
N PRO A 544 -10.60 -4.12 -21.52
CA PRO A 544 -9.23 -3.79 -21.93
C PRO A 544 -9.11 -2.32 -22.34
N GLY A 545 -8.11 -1.62 -21.79
CA GLY A 545 -7.86 -0.21 -22.09
C GLY A 545 -8.63 0.80 -21.22
N TRP A 546 -9.63 0.37 -20.44
CA TRP A 546 -10.34 1.24 -19.48
C TRP A 546 -10.31 0.65 -18.06
N ILE A 547 -10.73 -0.60 -17.88
CA ILE A 547 -10.79 -1.27 -16.57
C ILE A 547 -9.77 -2.40 -16.59
N ASN A 548 -8.53 -2.06 -16.27
CA ASN A 548 -7.40 -3.00 -16.23
C ASN A 548 -7.12 -3.55 -14.83
N ASP A 549 -7.79 -3.03 -13.80
CA ASP A 549 -7.65 -3.50 -12.41
C ASP A 549 -8.96 -3.29 -11.65
N LEU A 550 -9.60 -4.40 -11.24
CA LEU A 550 -10.84 -4.38 -10.46
C LEU A 550 -10.64 -3.90 -9.01
N ALA A 551 -9.42 -4.00 -8.47
CA ALA A 551 -9.06 -3.59 -7.11
C ALA A 551 -8.58 -2.12 -7.03
N ALA A 552 -8.42 -1.45 -8.17
CA ALA A 552 -8.12 -0.02 -8.27
C ALA A 552 -9.31 0.77 -8.86
N PRO A 553 -9.36 2.11 -8.72
CA PRO A 553 -10.35 2.94 -9.39
C PRO A 553 -10.25 2.79 -10.92
N ASP A 554 -11.36 2.96 -11.64
CA ASP A 554 -11.32 2.87 -13.10
C ASP A 554 -10.65 4.09 -13.70
N VAL A 555 -9.83 3.91 -14.74
CA VAL A 555 -9.07 4.99 -15.36
C VAL A 555 -9.36 5.00 -16.85
N LEU A 556 -10.18 5.95 -17.30
CA LEU A 556 -10.52 6.06 -18.73
C LEU A 556 -9.40 6.77 -19.50
N PHE A 557 -8.87 7.86 -18.95
CA PHE A 557 -7.71 8.57 -19.48
C PHE A 557 -7.02 9.35 -18.36
N ASN A 558 -5.74 9.66 -18.58
CA ASN A 558 -4.89 10.39 -17.65
C ASN A 558 -4.37 11.69 -18.27
N TRP A 559 -4.00 12.64 -17.43
CA TRP A 559 -3.25 13.84 -17.77
C TRP A 559 -2.17 14.09 -16.73
N ASN A 560 -1.23 14.99 -17.01
CA ASN A 560 -0.03 15.11 -16.18
C ASN A 560 -0.26 15.97 -14.93
N TYR A 561 -1.06 17.03 -14.98
CA TYR A 561 -1.24 17.96 -13.87
C TYR A 561 -2.43 17.60 -12.94
N PRO A 562 -2.34 17.75 -11.61
CA PRO A 562 -3.49 17.49 -10.73
C PRO A 562 -4.60 18.53 -10.93
N ILE A 563 -5.84 18.07 -11.14
CA ILE A 563 -7.05 18.92 -11.11
C ILE A 563 -7.68 18.81 -9.71
N PRO A 564 -8.07 19.93 -9.07
CA PRO A 564 -8.76 19.91 -7.79
C PRO A 564 -9.96 18.94 -7.79
N PHE A 565 -10.09 18.14 -6.72
CA PHE A 565 -11.12 17.11 -6.51
C PHE A 565 -11.08 15.88 -7.44
N ILE A 566 -10.51 15.99 -8.64
CA ILE A 566 -10.51 14.94 -9.68
C ILE A 566 -9.17 14.16 -9.70
N GLY A 567 -8.03 14.81 -9.46
CA GLY A 567 -6.70 14.18 -9.55
C GLY A 567 -6.12 14.25 -10.96
N THR A 568 -5.41 13.22 -11.43
CA THR A 568 -4.86 13.10 -12.81
C THR A 568 -5.58 12.11 -13.69
N SER A 569 -6.54 11.41 -13.14
CA SER A 569 -7.19 10.29 -13.81
C SER A 569 -8.67 10.56 -13.83
N PHE A 570 -9.30 10.40 -15.00
CA PHE A 570 -10.74 10.49 -15.12
C PHE A 570 -11.38 9.12 -14.90
N HIS A 571 -12.27 9.04 -13.90
CA HIS A 571 -12.98 7.82 -13.53
C HIS A 571 -14.44 7.94 -13.97
N LEU A 572 -14.85 7.10 -14.92
CA LEU A 572 -16.14 7.17 -15.59
C LEU A 572 -17.23 6.37 -14.85
N LEU A 573 -16.89 5.23 -14.22
CA LEU A 573 -17.89 4.42 -13.50
C LEU A 573 -18.63 5.19 -12.38
N PRO A 574 -17.97 6.00 -11.53
CA PRO A 574 -18.65 6.79 -10.51
C PRO A 574 -19.65 7.77 -11.12
N ILE A 575 -19.34 8.35 -12.29
CA ILE A 575 -20.25 9.25 -13.00
C ILE A 575 -21.49 8.49 -13.48
N PHE A 576 -21.31 7.30 -14.06
CA PHE A 576 -22.44 6.43 -14.40
C PHE A 576 -23.27 6.02 -13.18
N LEU A 577 -22.61 5.71 -12.06
CA LEU A 577 -23.28 5.42 -10.80
C LEU A 577 -24.15 6.62 -10.37
N GLY A 578 -23.59 7.84 -10.41
CA GLY A 578 -24.32 9.07 -10.09
C GLY A 578 -25.52 9.32 -11.01
N VAL A 579 -25.37 9.07 -12.31
CA VAL A 579 -26.46 9.16 -13.29
C VAL A 579 -27.57 8.15 -12.96
N ILE A 580 -27.22 6.89 -12.69
CA ILE A 580 -28.19 5.85 -12.32
C ILE A 580 -28.88 6.18 -11.00
N MET A 581 -28.15 6.68 -10.00
CA MET A 581 -28.70 7.15 -8.73
C MET A 581 -29.71 8.28 -8.93
N TYR A 582 -29.38 9.25 -9.77
CA TYR A 582 -30.27 10.35 -10.10
C TYR A 582 -31.55 9.85 -10.79
N PHE A 583 -31.42 8.97 -11.79
CA PHE A 583 -32.58 8.35 -12.45
C PHE A 583 -33.41 7.51 -11.48
N GLN A 584 -32.79 6.76 -10.58
CA GLN A 584 -33.49 5.97 -9.56
C GLN A 584 -34.33 6.89 -8.65
N GLN A 585 -33.76 7.99 -8.17
CA GLN A 585 -34.47 8.97 -7.34
C GLN A 585 -35.62 9.62 -8.09
N LYS A 586 -35.40 9.98 -9.36
CA LYS A 586 -36.47 10.48 -10.23
C LYS A 586 -37.56 9.45 -10.40
N PHE A 587 -37.24 8.20 -10.67
CA PHE A 587 -38.21 7.11 -10.84
C PHE A 587 -39.09 6.90 -9.60
N VAL A 588 -38.48 6.91 -8.41
CA VAL A 588 -39.21 6.85 -7.12
C VAL A 588 -40.10 8.10 -6.93
N SER A 589 -39.61 9.27 -7.31
CA SER A 589 -40.34 10.53 -7.17
C SER A 589 -41.52 10.68 -8.15
N ILE A 590 -41.39 10.16 -9.38
CA ILE A 590 -42.42 10.17 -10.43
C ILE A 590 -43.60 9.27 -10.02
N ALA A 591 -43.31 8.12 -9.39
CA ALA A 591 -44.36 7.27 -8.80
C ALA A 591 -45.21 8.00 -7.73
N SER A 592 -44.70 9.09 -7.15
CA SER A 592 -45.36 9.90 -6.12
C SER A 592 -46.03 11.18 -6.66
N ALA A 593 -45.99 11.44 -7.97
CA ALA A 593 -46.36 12.74 -8.57
C ALA A 593 -47.85 13.07 -8.63
N LYS A 594 -48.76 12.20 -8.14
CA LYS A 594 -50.21 12.43 -8.17
C LYS A 594 -50.76 13.30 -7.02
N SER A 595 -49.90 13.93 -6.21
CA SER A 595 -50.31 14.80 -5.11
C SER A 595 -49.42 16.05 -5.04
N PRO A 596 -49.93 17.22 -4.64
CA PRO A 596 -49.13 18.44 -4.51
C PRO A 596 -47.99 18.21 -3.52
N THR A 597 -46.79 18.65 -3.90
CA THR A 597 -45.53 18.28 -3.24
C THR A 597 -45.45 18.88 -1.84
N THR A 598 -45.45 18.04 -0.80
CA THR A 598 -45.26 18.47 0.60
C THR A 598 -43.83 18.98 0.81
N ASP A 599 -43.58 19.90 1.75
CA ASP A 599 -42.22 20.40 2.04
C ASP A 599 -41.27 19.28 2.49
N GLN A 600 -41.80 18.25 3.16
CA GLN A 600 -41.06 17.03 3.48
C GLN A 600 -40.62 16.24 2.23
N GLN A 601 -41.45 16.21 1.17
CA GLN A 601 -41.08 15.55 -0.09
C GLN A 601 -40.05 16.38 -0.87
N LYS A 602 -40.12 17.72 -0.81
CA LYS A 602 -39.07 18.59 -1.37
C LYS A 602 -37.75 18.38 -0.66
N GLN A 603 -37.76 18.33 0.69
CA GLN A 603 -36.58 18.03 1.49
C GLN A 603 -35.99 16.64 1.17
N GLN A 604 -36.83 15.61 1.02
CA GLN A 604 -36.37 14.26 0.62
C GLN A 604 -35.73 14.24 -0.77
N ARG A 605 -36.30 14.98 -1.74
CA ARG A 605 -35.72 15.11 -3.10
C ARG A 605 -34.39 15.85 -3.07
N PHE A 606 -34.32 16.95 -2.31
CA PHE A 606 -33.11 17.73 -2.12
C PHE A 606 -32.01 16.88 -1.49
N MET A 607 -32.31 16.22 -0.37
CA MET A 607 -31.39 15.32 0.31
C MET A 607 -30.97 14.15 -0.60
N GLY A 608 -31.89 13.57 -1.38
CA GLY A 608 -31.58 12.56 -2.38
C GLY A 608 -30.56 13.06 -3.40
N ASN A 609 -30.82 14.19 -4.05
CA ASN A 609 -29.92 14.76 -5.06
C ASN A 609 -28.53 15.07 -4.46
N MET A 610 -28.47 15.61 -3.23
CA MET A 610 -27.21 15.83 -2.52
C MET A 610 -26.49 14.51 -2.24
N MET A 611 -27.20 13.48 -1.76
CA MET A 611 -26.61 12.17 -1.52
C MET A 611 -26.06 11.56 -2.81
N THR A 612 -26.71 11.76 -3.96
CA THR A 612 -26.20 11.30 -5.25
C THR A 612 -24.85 11.93 -5.59
N ILE A 613 -24.73 13.25 -5.46
CA ILE A 613 -23.46 13.96 -5.71
C ILE A 613 -22.40 13.48 -4.71
N PHE A 614 -22.74 13.41 -3.43
CA PHE A 614 -21.84 12.95 -2.37
C PHE A 614 -21.33 11.52 -2.60
N PHE A 615 -22.22 10.57 -2.88
CA PHE A 615 -21.84 9.19 -3.18
C PHE A 615 -20.98 9.10 -4.44
N THR A 616 -21.29 9.88 -5.48
CA THR A 616 -20.49 9.93 -6.72
C THR A 616 -19.05 10.36 -6.43
N VAL A 617 -18.87 11.42 -5.62
CA VAL A 617 -17.55 11.93 -5.23
C VAL A 617 -16.79 10.92 -4.36
N ILE A 618 -17.45 10.22 -3.44
CA ILE A 618 -16.80 9.19 -2.63
C ILE A 618 -16.38 7.98 -3.48
N PHE A 619 -17.30 7.49 -4.30
CA PHE A 619 -17.06 6.33 -5.17
C PHE A 619 -16.01 6.60 -6.25
N TYR A 620 -15.69 7.87 -6.49
CA TYR A 620 -14.58 8.29 -7.32
C TYR A 620 -13.24 7.68 -6.87
N LYS A 621 -13.03 7.46 -5.57
CA LYS A 621 -11.78 6.87 -5.05
C LYS A 621 -11.88 5.36 -4.81
N PHE A 622 -13.03 4.75 -5.08
CA PHE A 622 -13.29 3.34 -4.77
C PHE A 622 -12.93 2.42 -5.94
N PRO A 623 -12.64 1.14 -5.64
CA PRO A 623 -12.28 0.19 -6.67
C PRO A 623 -13.38 0.03 -7.72
N SER A 624 -12.97 -0.11 -8.99
CA SER A 624 -13.87 -0.24 -10.14
C SER A 624 -14.81 -1.44 -9.99
N GLY A 625 -14.35 -2.54 -9.39
CA GLY A 625 -15.20 -3.70 -9.06
C GLY A 625 -16.36 -3.36 -8.12
N LEU A 626 -16.14 -2.45 -7.16
CA LEU A 626 -17.21 -1.99 -6.25
C LEU A 626 -18.21 -1.09 -6.98
N ASN A 627 -17.72 -0.23 -7.88
CA ASN A 627 -18.56 0.58 -8.76
C ASN A 627 -19.44 -0.30 -9.66
N ILE A 628 -18.87 -1.31 -10.32
CA ILE A 628 -19.60 -2.27 -11.17
C ILE A 628 -20.69 -2.98 -10.37
N TYR A 629 -20.36 -3.46 -9.17
CA TYR A 629 -21.33 -4.08 -8.26
C TYR A 629 -22.51 -3.12 -7.96
N TRP A 630 -22.22 -1.87 -7.59
CA TRP A 630 -23.26 -0.89 -7.27
C TRP A 630 -24.13 -0.52 -8.46
N ILE A 631 -23.52 -0.26 -9.62
CA ILE A 631 -24.20 0.03 -10.89
C ILE A 631 -25.15 -1.11 -11.25
N SER A 632 -24.67 -2.36 -11.19
CA SER A 632 -25.44 -3.56 -11.49
C SER A 632 -26.60 -3.71 -10.50
N SER A 633 -26.31 -3.53 -9.21
CA SER A 633 -27.29 -3.65 -8.13
C SER A 633 -28.41 -2.62 -8.28
N MET A 634 -28.07 -1.36 -8.58
CA MET A 634 -29.06 -0.30 -8.78
C MET A 634 -29.89 -0.51 -10.04
N SER A 635 -29.27 -0.90 -11.14
CA SER A 635 -29.96 -1.18 -12.40
C SER A 635 -31.00 -2.29 -12.21
N LEU A 636 -30.63 -3.38 -11.55
CA LEU A 636 -31.54 -4.46 -11.17
C LEU A 636 -32.63 -3.99 -10.20
N GLY A 637 -32.29 -3.10 -9.26
CA GLY A 637 -33.26 -2.50 -8.34
C GLY A 637 -34.31 -1.65 -9.06
N ILE A 638 -33.91 -0.84 -10.05
CA ILE A 638 -34.82 -0.07 -10.90
C ILE A 638 -35.73 -1.01 -11.70
N LEU A 639 -35.17 -2.07 -12.29
CA LEU A 639 -35.92 -3.09 -13.02
C LEU A 639 -36.96 -3.78 -12.11
N GLN A 640 -36.55 -4.20 -10.91
CA GLN A 640 -37.44 -4.78 -9.91
C GLN A 640 -38.55 -3.78 -9.54
N GLN A 641 -38.19 -2.50 -9.32
CA GLN A 641 -39.16 -1.48 -8.96
C GLN A 641 -40.21 -1.29 -10.08
N TRP A 642 -39.75 -1.24 -11.32
CA TRP A 642 -40.61 -1.13 -12.50
C TRP A 642 -41.57 -2.32 -12.63
N LEU A 643 -41.08 -3.56 -12.46
CA LEU A 643 -41.90 -4.77 -12.52
C LEU A 643 -42.99 -4.78 -11.44
N VAL A 644 -42.65 -4.43 -10.19
CA VAL A 644 -43.62 -4.40 -9.10
C VAL A 644 -44.63 -3.26 -9.28
N ASN A 645 -44.20 -2.08 -9.72
CA ASN A 645 -45.11 -0.98 -10.03
C ASN A 645 -46.14 -1.39 -11.11
N LYS A 646 -45.70 -2.09 -12.15
CA LYS A 646 -46.58 -2.64 -13.20
C LYS A 646 -47.57 -3.65 -12.63
N ARG A 647 -47.15 -4.56 -11.73
CA ARG A 647 -48.04 -5.51 -11.05
C ARG A 647 -49.05 -4.83 -10.14
N ILE A 648 -48.67 -3.79 -9.41
CA ILE A 648 -49.57 -3.02 -8.55
C ILE A 648 -50.60 -2.26 -9.40
N ALA A 649 -50.18 -1.68 -10.52
CA ALA A 649 -51.09 -1.00 -11.45
C ALA A 649 -52.10 -1.99 -12.09
N ALA A 650 -51.64 -3.20 -12.47
CA ALA A 650 -52.48 -4.25 -13.02
C ALA A 650 -53.53 -4.79 -12.03
N LYS A 651 -53.25 -4.79 -10.71
CA LYS A 651 -54.22 -5.18 -9.67
C LYS A 651 -55.26 -4.09 -9.34
N LYS A 652 -55.07 -2.86 -9.83
CA LYS A 652 -55.99 -1.74 -9.62
C LYS A 652 -56.96 -1.53 -10.78
N LYS A 653 -56.62 -2.06 -11.96
CA LYS A 653 -57.56 -2.28 -13.06
C LYS A 653 -58.30 -3.59 -12.77
#